data_AF-A0A836MT63-F1
#
_entry.id   AF-A0A836MT63-F1
#
_cell.length_a   1.000
_cell.length_b   1.000
_cell.length_c   1.000
_cell.angle_alpha   90.00
_cell.angle_beta   90.00
_cell.angle_gamma   90.00
#
_symmetry.space_group_name_H-M   'P 1'
#
loop_
_entity.id
_entity.type
_entity.pdbx_description
1 polymer ?
#
loop_
_entity_poly.entity_id
_entity_poly.type
_entity_poly.pdbx_seq_one_letter_code
_entity_poly.pdbx_strand_id
1 'polypeptide(L)'
;MILHKSKIIILYILYVISTLILLFGLGYVKEWTNKDIIVGIIFFCCYLFSTRHRILLITLLVSFSVLAFYFPTGVIYGKPTADILNPLLQTNKLEIIGYLLAVKYQILLSIIFICIQFFIYFLAKNKFHKNKISTCIIFMFVYLTSLFGISVNHNRINDGAFIRNIIISYKSIEKRNTDFKTNIGNNKNIKVSKIDAGDDTELHVVIIGESVRRDYMSVYGYPIQTTPFLNTAKGIFIDGLVSVAPNTEQSLTRTLFKTAPSTNKIDWGANVVSLANKAGYETYWISNQGKEEYGDDIIFSLSKLTKQNYFFKQGNFISNDSDDDEMLPIFSKVISSDTNSSKVIFIHMMGSHEPACSRLGAFKPNFELYNEASCYAATIAKLDLFIKKITDIMKGRKYKLMYFSDHGLSVEKKRIFHDAGLYEAYQVPLFYLDSNIKQHIYIKKVISSLNLLDIYSNFINIKTNITNEDFSFQKVSLLNDNPDPIIYWQKYKHISELDKRQYPIKNIGFNSTESKNILEIQNNYTFSDKCFSYIDYVGGSYPFSPIYKIYGWAATTTSHRPLNGIVGSFIIDNNKILFIEGERIERTNVRDDFKLPKNQNANYGIESILEKKYIKKHINGTEKYYFGYKNELNNYIICNKL
;
A
#
# COMPACT_ATOMS: atom_id res chain seq x y z
N MET A 1 -0.09 -39.21 -44.08
CA MET A 1 -0.06 -37.81 -44.61
C MET A 1 -0.90 -36.83 -43.76
N ILE A 2 -2.11 -37.18 -43.35
CA ILE A 2 -3.02 -36.34 -42.52
C ILE A 2 -2.40 -35.98 -41.15
N LEU A 3 -1.86 -36.96 -40.42
CA LEU A 3 -1.14 -36.75 -39.15
C LEU A 3 0.06 -35.80 -39.26
N HIS A 4 0.72 -35.75 -40.43
CA HIS A 4 1.88 -34.89 -40.64
C HIS A 4 1.47 -33.43 -40.95
N LYS A 5 0.36 -33.22 -41.68
CA LYS A 5 -0.21 -31.88 -41.90
C LYS A 5 -0.74 -31.30 -40.59
N SER A 6 -1.43 -32.10 -39.77
CA SER A 6 -1.92 -31.71 -38.45
C SER A 6 -0.78 -31.23 -37.52
N LYS A 7 0.34 -31.96 -37.45
CA LYS A 7 1.52 -31.55 -36.66
C LYS A 7 2.13 -30.20 -37.08
N ILE A 8 2.12 -29.88 -38.37
CA ILE A 8 2.65 -28.60 -38.89
C ILE A 8 1.73 -27.44 -38.50
N ILE A 9 0.42 -27.62 -38.64
CA ILE A 9 -0.58 -26.61 -38.26
C ILE A 9 -0.47 -26.32 -36.75
N ILE A 10 -0.39 -27.36 -35.92
CA ILE A 10 -0.20 -27.22 -34.47
C ILE A 10 1.07 -26.41 -34.15
N LEU A 11 2.18 -26.67 -34.86
CA LEU A 11 3.43 -25.97 -34.63
C LEU A 11 3.34 -24.46 -34.93
N TYR A 12 2.68 -24.07 -36.03
CA TYR A 12 2.46 -22.65 -36.35
C TYR A 12 1.52 -21.96 -35.35
N ILE A 13 0.48 -22.65 -34.89
CA ILE A 13 -0.40 -22.14 -33.83
C ILE A 13 0.41 -21.89 -32.55
N LEU A 14 1.28 -22.83 -32.17
CA LEU A 14 2.15 -22.66 -31.01
C LEU A 14 3.13 -21.49 -31.17
N TYR A 15 3.65 -21.23 -32.37
CA TYR A 15 4.49 -20.05 -32.63
C TYR A 15 3.75 -18.75 -32.39
N VAL A 16 2.52 -18.64 -32.91
CA VAL A 16 1.68 -17.45 -32.68
C VAL A 16 1.36 -17.26 -31.19
N ILE A 17 0.88 -18.32 -30.53
CA ILE A 17 0.57 -18.29 -29.09
C ILE A 17 1.80 -17.88 -28.28
N SER A 18 2.95 -18.50 -28.58
CA SER A 18 4.20 -18.21 -27.89
C SER A 18 4.66 -16.76 -28.09
N THR A 19 4.59 -16.24 -29.31
CA THR A 19 4.89 -14.83 -29.59
C THR A 19 3.98 -13.88 -28.80
N LEU A 20 2.68 -14.16 -28.74
CA LEU A 20 1.72 -13.35 -27.98
C LEU A 20 2.01 -13.38 -26.48
N ILE A 21 2.29 -14.57 -25.92
CA ILE A 21 2.67 -14.71 -24.51
C ILE A 21 3.98 -13.96 -24.24
N LEU A 22 4.96 -14.02 -25.15
CA LEU A 22 6.23 -13.32 -24.99
C LEU A 22 6.04 -11.79 -24.98
N LEU A 23 5.20 -11.23 -25.87
CA LEU A 23 4.89 -9.80 -25.86
C LEU A 23 4.17 -9.38 -24.56
N PHE A 24 3.19 -10.16 -24.13
CA PHE A 24 2.46 -9.91 -22.89
C PHE A 24 3.37 -10.01 -21.66
N GLY A 25 4.14 -11.10 -21.56
CA GLY A 25 5.06 -11.37 -20.47
C GLY A 25 6.19 -10.35 -20.36
N LEU A 26 6.75 -9.88 -21.48
CA LEU A 26 7.79 -8.84 -21.47
C LEU A 26 7.23 -7.41 -21.28
N GLY A 27 5.92 -7.27 -21.04
CA GLY A 27 5.29 -6.00 -20.70
C GLY A 27 5.02 -5.07 -21.88
N TYR A 28 5.09 -5.57 -23.13
CA TYR A 28 4.80 -4.77 -24.32
C TYR A 28 3.34 -4.32 -24.44
N VAL A 29 2.43 -5.03 -23.78
CA VAL A 29 0.98 -4.77 -23.88
C VAL A 29 0.52 -3.61 -22.99
N LYS A 30 1.30 -3.22 -21.98
CA LYS A 30 0.89 -2.19 -21.01
C LYS A 30 0.92 -0.77 -21.59
N GLU A 31 1.85 -0.50 -22.50
CA GLU A 31 1.93 0.74 -23.28
C GLU A 31 2.08 0.37 -24.76
N TRP A 32 1.00 -0.16 -25.36
CA TRP A 32 1.01 -0.68 -26.72
C TRP A 32 1.26 0.43 -27.74
N THR A 33 2.34 0.28 -28.51
CA THR A 33 2.67 1.15 -29.63
C THR A 33 2.75 0.35 -30.93
N ASN A 34 2.60 1.02 -32.08
CA ASN A 34 2.77 0.37 -33.40
C ASN A 34 4.15 -0.31 -33.56
N LYS A 35 5.17 0.13 -32.81
CA LYS A 35 6.51 -0.47 -32.78
C LYS A 35 6.52 -1.86 -32.14
N ASP A 36 5.58 -2.15 -31.24
CA ASP A 36 5.51 -3.41 -30.50
C ASP A 36 4.93 -4.55 -31.37
N ILE A 37 4.08 -4.22 -32.36
CA ILE A 37 3.64 -5.17 -33.41
C ILE A 37 4.83 -5.67 -34.23
N ILE A 38 5.73 -4.75 -34.61
CA ILE A 38 6.94 -5.07 -35.38
C ILE A 38 7.82 -6.04 -34.58
N VAL A 39 8.00 -5.78 -33.28
CA VAL A 39 8.73 -6.69 -32.37
C VAL A 39 8.08 -8.08 -32.33
N GLY A 40 6.76 -8.15 -32.25
CA GLY A 40 6.00 -9.41 -32.35
C GLY A 40 6.27 -10.19 -33.63
N ILE A 41 6.21 -9.51 -34.78
CA ILE A 41 6.50 -10.12 -36.08
C ILE A 41 7.94 -10.66 -36.12
N ILE A 42 8.91 -9.92 -35.58
CA ILE A 42 10.31 -10.37 -35.54
C ILE A 42 10.47 -11.61 -34.64
N PHE A 43 9.84 -11.66 -33.47
CA PHE A 43 9.84 -12.86 -32.62
C PHE A 43 9.21 -14.07 -33.32
N PHE A 44 8.11 -13.86 -34.05
CA PHE A 44 7.51 -14.92 -34.86
C PHE A 44 8.48 -15.41 -35.96
N CYS A 45 9.17 -14.49 -36.63
CA CYS A 45 10.21 -14.82 -37.61
C CYS A 45 11.34 -15.66 -37.00
N CYS A 46 11.76 -15.40 -35.76
CA CYS A 46 12.75 -16.25 -35.06
C CYS A 46 12.30 -17.72 -35.01
N TYR A 47 11.03 -17.99 -34.73
CA TYR A 47 10.49 -19.36 -34.76
C TYR A 47 10.54 -19.97 -36.16
N LEU A 48 10.15 -19.22 -37.19
CA LEU A 48 10.18 -19.70 -38.58
C LEU A 48 11.59 -20.09 -39.02
N PHE A 49 12.61 -19.28 -38.72
CA PHE A 49 13.99 -19.56 -39.10
C PHE A 49 14.62 -20.71 -38.29
N SER A 50 14.20 -20.91 -37.04
CA SER A 50 14.74 -21.96 -36.18
C SER A 50 14.08 -23.33 -36.37
N THR A 51 12.86 -23.39 -36.92
CA THR A 51 12.02 -24.61 -37.03
C THR A 51 12.76 -25.83 -37.60
N ARG A 52 13.69 -25.61 -38.54
CA ARG A 52 14.42 -26.67 -39.26
C ARG A 52 15.86 -26.89 -38.79
N HIS A 53 16.30 -26.20 -37.73
CA HIS A 53 17.70 -26.14 -37.31
C HIS A 53 17.85 -26.39 -35.80
N ARG A 54 18.49 -27.51 -35.44
CA ARG A 54 18.61 -27.96 -34.05
C ARG A 54 19.23 -26.92 -33.13
N ILE A 55 20.35 -26.33 -33.55
CA ILE A 55 21.10 -25.37 -32.73
C ILE A 55 20.26 -24.13 -32.48
N LEU A 56 19.64 -23.56 -33.54
CA LEU A 56 18.83 -22.35 -33.44
C LEU A 56 17.60 -22.55 -32.54
N LEU A 57 16.98 -23.73 -32.62
CA LEU A 57 15.85 -24.09 -31.78
C LEU A 57 16.23 -24.28 -30.31
N ILE A 58 17.40 -24.85 -30.03
CA ILE A 58 17.97 -24.91 -28.67
C ILE A 58 18.28 -23.49 -28.17
N THR A 59 18.85 -22.64 -29.01
CA THR A 59 19.11 -21.23 -28.66
C THR A 59 17.83 -20.51 -28.27
N LEU A 60 16.74 -20.65 -29.04
CA LEU A 60 15.44 -20.05 -28.68
C LEU A 60 14.84 -20.66 -27.41
N LEU A 61 14.89 -21.99 -27.26
CA LEU A 61 14.40 -22.65 -26.04
C LEU A 61 15.09 -22.06 -24.81
N VAL A 62 16.42 -21.97 -24.81
CA VAL A 62 17.19 -21.44 -23.69
C VAL A 62 16.90 -19.94 -23.52
N SER A 63 17.05 -19.13 -24.56
CA SER A 63 16.94 -17.68 -24.41
C SER A 63 15.54 -17.21 -24.06
N PHE A 64 14.49 -17.78 -24.65
CA PHE A 64 13.12 -17.41 -24.32
C PHE A 64 12.72 -17.92 -22.94
N SER A 65 13.26 -19.07 -22.48
CA SER A 65 13.08 -19.51 -21.09
C SER A 65 13.75 -18.54 -20.11
N VAL A 66 14.92 -18.00 -20.43
CA VAL A 66 15.57 -16.96 -19.64
C VAL A 66 14.72 -15.68 -19.59
N LEU A 67 14.16 -15.26 -20.73
CA LEU A 67 13.24 -14.10 -20.79
C LEU A 67 11.97 -14.31 -19.96
N ALA A 68 11.48 -15.55 -19.84
CA ALA A 68 10.28 -15.88 -19.08
C ALA A 68 10.39 -15.59 -17.58
N PHE A 69 11.59 -15.51 -17.02
CA PHE A 69 11.80 -15.11 -15.62
C PHE A 69 11.36 -13.66 -15.36
N TYR A 70 11.34 -12.81 -16.39
CA TYR A 70 10.85 -11.44 -16.26
C TYR A 70 9.32 -11.33 -16.31
N PHE A 71 8.60 -12.36 -16.77
CA PHE A 71 7.14 -12.27 -16.98
C PHE A 71 6.35 -11.80 -15.76
N PRO A 72 6.64 -12.25 -14.52
CA PRO A 72 5.92 -11.77 -13.36
C PRO A 72 6.04 -10.25 -13.17
N THR A 73 7.23 -9.70 -13.42
CA THR A 73 7.46 -8.25 -13.39
C THR A 73 6.80 -7.57 -14.59
N GLY A 74 6.99 -8.09 -15.80
CA GLY A 74 6.56 -7.46 -17.03
C GLY A 74 5.05 -7.34 -17.17
N VAL A 75 4.31 -8.36 -16.72
CA VAL A 75 2.84 -8.35 -16.68
C VAL A 75 2.31 -7.29 -15.73
N ILE A 76 2.94 -7.12 -14.56
CA ILE A 76 2.46 -6.20 -13.52
C ILE A 76 2.92 -4.77 -13.80
N TYR A 77 4.19 -4.58 -14.13
CA TYR A 77 4.84 -3.26 -14.13
C TYR A 77 5.13 -2.72 -15.54
N GLY A 78 5.21 -3.58 -16.57
CA GLY A 78 5.50 -3.19 -17.96
C GLY A 78 6.94 -3.52 -18.37
N LYS A 79 7.43 -2.85 -19.43
CA LYS A 79 8.80 -3.03 -19.95
C LYS A 79 9.85 -2.66 -18.88
N PRO A 80 11.10 -3.16 -18.95
CA PRO A 80 12.16 -2.78 -18.01
C PRO A 80 12.42 -1.27 -18.08
N THR A 81 12.23 -0.58 -16.96
CA THR A 81 12.58 0.83 -16.79
C THR A 81 13.55 0.98 -15.62
N ALA A 82 14.18 2.14 -15.48
CA ALA A 82 15.07 2.39 -14.34
C ALA A 82 14.34 2.22 -13.00
N ASP A 83 13.08 2.62 -12.92
CA ASP A 83 12.28 2.54 -11.69
C ASP A 83 11.83 1.10 -11.34
N ILE A 84 11.82 0.19 -12.32
CA ILE A 84 11.56 -1.25 -12.11
C ILE A 84 12.86 -2.01 -11.86
N LEU A 85 13.91 -1.68 -12.63
CA LEU A 85 15.19 -2.38 -12.57
C LEU A 85 15.95 -2.02 -11.30
N ASN A 86 15.87 -0.77 -10.83
CA ASN A 86 16.59 -0.36 -9.62
C ASN A 86 16.15 -1.21 -8.43
N PRO A 87 14.85 -1.29 -8.02
CA PRO A 87 14.43 -2.17 -6.94
C PRO A 87 14.84 -3.64 -7.12
N LEU A 88 14.86 -4.17 -8.35
CA LEU A 88 15.29 -5.54 -8.66
C LEU A 88 16.79 -5.80 -8.45
N LEU A 89 17.65 -4.85 -8.82
CA LEU A 89 19.09 -4.92 -8.55
C LEU A 89 19.40 -4.79 -7.05
N GLN A 90 18.41 -4.29 -6.34
CA GLN A 90 18.45 -3.83 -4.98
C GLN A 90 17.75 -4.82 -4.02
N THR A 91 17.11 -5.87 -4.53
CA THR A 91 16.25 -6.75 -3.74
C THR A 91 17.03 -7.67 -2.78
N ASN A 92 16.56 -7.78 -1.54
CA ASN A 92 17.08 -8.74 -0.54
C ASN A 92 16.26 -10.05 -0.48
N LYS A 93 16.66 -11.01 0.36
CA LYS A 93 15.99 -12.33 0.45
C LYS A 93 14.53 -12.26 0.93
N LEU A 94 14.19 -11.37 1.86
CA LEU A 94 12.83 -11.21 2.38
C LEU A 94 11.93 -10.51 1.38
N GLU A 95 12.44 -9.49 0.68
CA GLU A 95 11.74 -8.85 -0.44
C GLU A 95 11.53 -9.82 -1.60
N ILE A 96 12.50 -10.70 -1.89
CA ILE A 96 12.31 -11.78 -2.88
C ILE A 96 11.14 -12.67 -2.46
N ILE A 97 11.03 -13.05 -1.18
CA ILE A 97 9.90 -13.86 -0.69
C ILE A 97 8.58 -13.09 -0.82
N GLY A 98 8.53 -11.85 -0.34
CA GLY A 98 7.35 -10.98 -0.45
C GLY A 98 6.91 -10.77 -1.90
N TYR A 99 7.87 -10.47 -2.78
CA TYR A 99 7.68 -10.35 -4.22
C TYR A 99 7.15 -11.65 -4.84
N LEU A 100 7.77 -12.80 -4.57
CA LEU A 100 7.33 -14.11 -5.08
C LEU A 100 5.91 -14.45 -4.61
N LEU A 101 5.57 -14.15 -3.35
CA LEU A 101 4.21 -14.31 -2.83
C LEU A 101 3.23 -13.36 -3.52
N ALA A 102 3.64 -12.13 -3.83
CA ALA A 102 2.85 -11.15 -4.55
C ALA A 102 2.64 -11.51 -6.04
N VAL A 103 3.58 -12.20 -6.67
CA VAL A 103 3.51 -12.51 -8.12
C VAL A 103 3.26 -13.99 -8.44
N LYS A 104 2.85 -14.79 -7.45
CA LYS A 104 2.73 -16.26 -7.56
C LYS A 104 1.90 -16.75 -8.76
N TYR A 105 0.83 -16.04 -9.13
CA TYR A 105 -0.02 -16.43 -10.26
C TYR A 105 0.65 -16.12 -11.60
N GLN A 106 1.45 -15.06 -11.66
CA GLN A 106 2.21 -14.69 -12.85
C GLN A 106 3.41 -15.62 -13.06
N ILE A 107 3.96 -16.23 -11.99
CA ILE A 107 4.98 -17.30 -12.10
C ILE A 107 4.42 -18.50 -12.88
N LEU A 108 3.13 -18.84 -12.71
CA LEU A 108 2.50 -19.92 -13.46
C LEU A 108 2.56 -19.66 -14.98
N LEU A 109 2.42 -18.40 -15.41
CA LEU A 109 2.55 -18.03 -16.82
C LEU A 109 3.97 -18.32 -17.35
N SER A 110 5.01 -18.00 -16.56
CA SER A 110 6.40 -18.34 -16.91
C SER A 110 6.60 -19.85 -17.06
N ILE A 111 6.06 -20.65 -16.13
CA ILE A 111 6.15 -22.11 -16.17
C ILE A 111 5.44 -22.68 -17.41
N ILE A 112 4.19 -22.25 -17.66
CA ILE A 112 3.42 -22.67 -18.84
C ILE A 112 4.17 -22.32 -20.12
N PHE A 113 4.75 -21.12 -20.20
CA PHE A 113 5.51 -20.68 -21.36
C PHE A 113 6.77 -21.54 -21.60
N ILE A 114 7.51 -21.88 -20.55
CA ILE A 114 8.68 -22.78 -20.64
C ILE A 114 8.25 -24.18 -21.11
N CYS A 115 7.12 -24.70 -20.60
CA CYS A 115 6.55 -25.96 -21.08
C CYS A 115 6.18 -25.89 -22.58
N ILE A 116 5.60 -24.77 -23.04
CA ILE A 116 5.31 -24.53 -24.46
C ILE A 116 6.60 -24.52 -25.28
N GLN A 117 7.68 -23.88 -24.80
CA GLN A 117 8.98 -23.90 -25.50
C GLN A 117 9.53 -25.32 -25.64
N PHE A 118 9.45 -26.11 -24.57
CA PHE A 118 9.90 -27.50 -24.58
C PHE A 118 9.06 -28.35 -25.54
N PHE A 119 7.74 -28.13 -25.58
CA PHE A 119 6.83 -28.82 -26.49
C PHE A 119 7.08 -28.45 -27.95
N ILE A 120 7.31 -27.16 -28.25
CA ILE A 120 7.76 -26.68 -29.56
C ILE A 120 9.06 -27.40 -29.98
N TYR A 121 10.04 -27.45 -29.09
CA TYR A 121 11.30 -28.16 -29.33
C TYR A 121 11.06 -29.63 -29.67
N PHE A 122 10.24 -30.32 -28.86
CA PHE A 122 9.92 -31.73 -29.03
C PHE A 122 9.21 -32.03 -30.37
N LEU A 123 8.28 -31.18 -30.80
CA LEU A 123 7.57 -31.35 -32.06
C LEU A 123 8.45 -31.09 -33.29
N ALA A 124 9.36 -30.12 -33.20
CA ALA A 124 10.23 -29.73 -34.31
C ALA A 124 11.52 -30.57 -34.41
N LYS A 125 11.91 -31.33 -33.37
CA LYS A 125 13.21 -32.02 -33.34
C LYS A 125 13.44 -33.09 -34.40
N ASN A 126 12.38 -33.60 -35.01
CA ASN A 126 12.48 -34.72 -35.96
C ASN A 126 12.73 -34.27 -37.42
N LYS A 127 12.95 -32.97 -37.68
CA LYS A 127 13.04 -32.40 -39.04
C LYS A 127 14.26 -31.49 -39.23
N PHE A 128 15.43 -31.93 -38.77
CA PHE A 128 16.63 -31.11 -38.83
C PHE A 128 17.39 -31.23 -40.15
N HIS A 129 17.72 -30.10 -40.74
CA HIS A 129 18.72 -30.00 -41.80
C HIS A 129 20.09 -29.59 -41.22
N LYS A 130 21.19 -29.86 -41.94
CA LYS A 130 22.50 -29.28 -41.62
C LYS A 130 22.39 -27.76 -41.64
N ASN A 131 22.96 -27.11 -40.64
CA ASN A 131 22.91 -25.65 -40.53
C ASN A 131 23.80 -25.02 -41.60
N LYS A 132 23.21 -24.24 -42.51
CA LYS A 132 23.98 -23.38 -43.40
C LYS A 132 24.40 -22.12 -42.64
N ILE A 133 25.65 -21.70 -42.81
CA ILE A 133 26.21 -20.50 -42.16
C ILE A 133 25.33 -19.28 -42.45
N SER A 134 24.85 -19.12 -43.68
CA SER A 134 23.96 -18.02 -44.07
C SER A 134 22.65 -17.98 -43.26
N THR A 135 22.04 -19.13 -42.98
CA THR A 135 20.83 -19.21 -42.15
C THR A 135 21.11 -18.86 -40.70
N CYS A 136 22.28 -19.27 -40.16
CA CYS A 136 22.70 -18.86 -38.82
C CYS A 136 22.93 -17.35 -38.72
N ILE A 137 23.54 -16.73 -39.73
CA ILE A 137 23.77 -15.27 -39.78
C ILE A 137 22.45 -14.52 -39.84
N ILE A 138 21.52 -14.92 -40.72
CA ILE A 138 20.20 -14.29 -40.83
C ILE A 138 19.42 -14.46 -39.53
N PHE A 139 19.43 -15.66 -38.94
CA PHE A 139 18.81 -15.89 -37.64
C PHE A 139 19.41 -15.00 -36.55
N MET A 140 20.74 -14.93 -36.47
CA MET A 140 21.42 -14.08 -35.48
C MET A 140 21.02 -12.62 -35.66
N PHE A 141 20.96 -12.12 -36.90
CA PHE A 141 20.51 -10.77 -37.20
C PHE A 141 19.06 -10.53 -36.76
N VAL A 142 18.12 -11.42 -37.11
CA VAL A 142 16.69 -11.33 -36.73
C VAL A 142 16.53 -11.43 -35.21
N TYR A 143 17.25 -12.34 -34.56
CA TYR A 143 17.24 -12.54 -33.13
C TYR A 143 17.77 -11.31 -32.37
N LEU A 144 18.94 -10.78 -32.75
CA LEU A 144 19.47 -9.55 -32.16
C LEU A 144 18.53 -8.37 -32.39
N THR A 145 17.94 -8.28 -33.59
CA THR A 145 16.94 -7.27 -33.92
C THR A 145 15.68 -7.38 -33.05
N SER A 146 15.25 -8.59 -32.67
CA SER A 146 14.10 -8.77 -31.75
C SER A 146 14.37 -8.22 -30.35
N LEU A 147 15.62 -8.28 -29.90
CA LEU A 147 16.04 -7.91 -28.54
C LEU A 147 16.47 -6.45 -28.41
N PHE A 148 17.18 -5.93 -29.41
CA PHE A 148 17.67 -4.55 -29.46
C PHE A 148 16.72 -3.61 -30.21
N GLY A 149 15.90 -4.15 -31.12
CA GLY A 149 14.93 -3.40 -31.93
C GLY A 149 15.55 -2.46 -32.95
N ILE A 150 14.83 -2.23 -34.05
CA ILE A 150 15.20 -1.26 -35.10
C ILE A 150 14.10 -0.19 -35.17
N SER A 151 14.50 1.09 -35.19
CA SER A 151 13.58 2.22 -35.39
C SER A 151 13.48 2.55 -36.87
N VAL A 152 12.27 2.44 -37.42
CA VAL A 152 11.97 2.74 -38.84
C VAL A 152 12.05 4.24 -39.15
N ASN A 153 11.81 5.11 -38.16
CA ASN A 153 11.69 6.56 -38.38
C ASN A 153 13.00 7.35 -38.20
N HIS A 154 14.03 6.78 -37.58
CA HIS A 154 15.22 7.54 -37.20
C HIS A 154 16.56 6.88 -37.55
N ASN A 155 16.57 5.80 -38.34
CA ASN A 155 17.79 5.01 -38.63
C ASN A 155 18.61 4.69 -37.35
N ARG A 156 17.90 4.43 -36.24
CA ARG A 156 18.46 4.22 -34.91
C ARG A 156 17.88 2.96 -34.29
N ILE A 157 18.50 2.48 -33.23
CA ILE A 157 17.99 1.36 -32.43
C ILE A 157 16.65 1.77 -31.78
N ASN A 158 15.68 0.85 -31.70
CA ASN A 158 14.40 1.14 -31.04
C ASN A 158 14.62 1.19 -29.53
N ASP A 159 14.56 2.38 -28.94
CA ASP A 159 14.74 2.55 -27.49
C ASP A 159 13.67 1.81 -26.67
N GLY A 160 12.52 1.45 -27.26
CA GLY A 160 11.48 0.65 -26.62
C GLY A 160 11.70 -0.87 -26.61
N ALA A 161 12.78 -1.37 -27.20
CA ALA A 161 13.06 -2.81 -27.21
C ALA A 161 13.63 -3.31 -25.88
N PHE A 162 13.34 -4.56 -25.54
CA PHE A 162 13.58 -5.11 -24.20
C PHE A 162 15.03 -4.95 -23.68
N ILE A 163 16.04 -5.45 -24.41
CA ILE A 163 17.44 -5.36 -23.97
C ILE A 163 17.97 -3.93 -24.03
N ARG A 164 17.54 -3.16 -25.04
CA ARG A 164 17.90 -1.75 -25.18
C ARG A 164 17.40 -0.94 -23.98
N ASN A 165 16.15 -1.16 -23.56
CA ASN A 165 15.54 -0.57 -22.38
C ASN A 165 16.32 -0.92 -21.11
N ILE A 166 16.76 -2.18 -20.93
CA ILE A 166 17.61 -2.58 -19.80
C ILE A 166 18.92 -1.78 -19.79
N ILE A 167 19.62 -1.68 -20.93
CA ILE A 167 20.90 -0.96 -21.02
C ILE A 167 20.72 0.54 -20.73
N ILE A 168 19.70 1.18 -21.32
CA ILE A 168 19.41 2.60 -21.08
C ILE A 168 19.05 2.82 -19.61
N SER A 169 18.21 1.95 -19.05
CA SER A 169 17.80 2.01 -17.65
C SER A 169 18.99 1.88 -16.71
N TYR A 170 19.88 0.91 -16.96
CA TYR A 170 21.11 0.72 -16.19
C TYR A 170 22.03 1.96 -16.24
N LYS A 171 22.28 2.50 -17.45
CA LYS A 171 23.06 3.74 -17.61
C LYS A 171 22.42 4.93 -16.90
N SER A 172 21.10 5.02 -16.91
CA SER A 172 20.36 6.06 -16.18
C SER A 172 20.53 5.90 -14.66
N ILE A 173 20.53 4.68 -14.15
CA ILE A 173 20.78 4.39 -12.73
C ILE A 173 22.21 4.79 -12.34
N GLU A 174 23.20 4.36 -13.12
CA GLU A 174 24.61 4.68 -12.88
C GLU A 174 24.88 6.19 -12.89
N LYS A 175 24.32 6.90 -13.88
CA LYS A 175 24.41 8.37 -13.95
C LYS A 175 23.78 9.02 -12.73
N ARG A 176 22.56 8.61 -12.35
CA ARG A 176 21.86 9.16 -11.18
C ARG A 176 22.66 8.94 -9.89
N ASN A 177 23.24 7.76 -9.71
CA ASN A 177 24.04 7.42 -8.55
C ASN A 177 25.33 8.24 -8.49
N THR A 178 25.97 8.48 -9.64
CA THR A 178 27.13 9.37 -9.74
C THR A 178 26.74 10.82 -9.40
N ASP A 179 25.69 11.34 -10.04
CA ASP A 179 25.17 12.69 -9.80
C ASP A 179 24.79 12.89 -8.32
N PHE A 180 24.19 11.88 -7.69
CA PHE A 180 23.89 11.86 -6.26
C PHE A 180 25.15 11.95 -5.41
N LYS A 181 26.09 11.01 -5.58
CA LYS A 181 27.33 10.94 -4.78
C LYS A 181 28.16 12.21 -4.87
N THR A 182 28.19 12.85 -6.04
CA THR A 182 28.91 14.10 -6.25
C THR A 182 28.22 15.30 -5.61
N ASN A 183 26.88 15.34 -5.57
CA ASN A 183 26.15 16.56 -5.23
C ASN A 183 25.41 16.53 -3.88
N ILE A 184 25.29 15.38 -3.21
CA ILE A 184 24.55 15.23 -1.94
C ILE A 184 24.95 16.24 -0.85
N GLY A 185 26.24 16.58 -0.76
CA GLY A 185 26.77 17.58 0.17
C GLY A 185 26.92 19.00 -0.41
N ASN A 186 26.55 19.22 -1.68
CA ASN A 186 26.79 20.49 -2.38
C ASN A 186 25.69 21.52 -2.08
N ASN A 187 25.75 22.14 -0.90
CA ASN A 187 24.77 23.13 -0.44
C ASN A 187 25.31 24.57 -0.44
N LYS A 188 26.35 24.87 -1.23
CA LYS A 188 27.03 26.19 -1.24
C LYS A 188 26.10 27.35 -1.58
N ASN A 189 25.16 27.14 -2.49
CA ASN A 189 24.25 28.18 -2.99
C ASN A 189 22.99 28.37 -2.12
N ILE A 190 22.83 27.57 -1.06
CA ILE A 190 21.69 27.65 -0.16
C ILE A 190 21.97 28.72 0.89
N LYS A 191 21.08 29.71 0.96
CA LYS A 191 21.07 30.77 1.97
C LYS A 191 19.95 30.48 2.96
N VAL A 192 20.23 30.61 4.25
CA VAL A 192 19.25 30.40 5.32
C VAL A 192 19.24 31.60 6.27
N SER A 193 18.06 31.94 6.78
CA SER A 193 17.85 32.91 7.86
C SER A 193 16.74 32.43 8.78
N LYS A 194 16.74 32.82 10.06
CA LYS A 194 15.64 32.49 10.98
C LYS A 194 14.34 33.21 10.58
N ILE A 195 13.20 32.56 10.78
CA ILE A 195 11.88 33.19 10.62
C ILE A 195 11.54 33.98 11.89
N ASP A 196 11.66 33.33 13.05
CA ASP A 196 11.46 33.94 14.35
C ASP A 196 12.75 33.86 15.19
N ALA A 197 13.29 35.03 15.56
CA ALA A 197 14.47 35.11 16.40
C ALA A 197 14.21 34.68 17.85
N GLY A 198 12.94 34.72 18.29
CA GLY A 198 12.50 34.35 19.64
C GLY A 198 12.10 32.89 19.81
N ASP A 199 12.16 32.05 18.77
CA ASP A 199 11.85 30.62 18.88
C ASP A 199 12.87 29.93 19.80
N ASP A 200 12.35 29.37 20.89
CA ASP A 200 13.10 28.67 21.93
C ASP A 200 12.88 27.14 21.91
N THR A 201 12.40 26.61 20.78
CA THR A 201 12.29 25.17 20.57
C THR A 201 13.66 24.49 20.68
N GLU A 202 13.78 23.55 21.62
CA GLU A 202 15.01 22.79 21.86
C GLU A 202 15.12 21.59 20.91
N LEU A 203 14.00 20.89 20.67
CA LEU A 203 13.96 19.62 19.95
C LEU A 203 13.03 19.69 18.75
N HIS A 204 13.56 19.43 17.56
CA HIS A 204 12.80 19.26 16.33
C HIS A 204 12.89 17.81 15.89
N VAL A 205 11.82 17.04 16.08
CA VAL A 205 11.79 15.60 15.76
C VAL A 205 11.04 15.38 14.46
N VAL A 206 11.69 14.77 13.48
CA VAL A 206 11.09 14.37 12.22
C VAL A 206 11.03 12.86 12.16
N ILE A 207 9.83 12.30 12.23
CA ILE A 207 9.61 10.86 12.16
C ILE A 207 9.15 10.52 10.74
N ILE A 208 9.98 9.74 10.05
CA ILE A 208 9.76 9.22 8.71
C ILE A 208 9.18 7.82 8.89
N GLY A 209 7.88 7.70 8.68
CA GLY A 209 7.15 6.45 8.70
C GLY A 209 7.30 5.69 7.39
N GLU A 210 7.02 4.39 7.47
CA GLU A 210 7.13 3.44 6.37
C GLU A 210 5.77 2.78 6.12
N SER A 211 5.27 2.88 4.88
CA SER A 211 4.14 2.10 4.37
C SER A 211 2.77 2.31 5.07
N VAL A 212 2.54 3.43 5.74
CA VAL A 212 1.29 3.74 6.47
C VAL A 212 0.29 4.49 5.61
N ARG A 213 -0.91 3.92 5.48
CA ARG A 213 -2.07 4.59 4.91
C ARG A 213 -2.85 5.35 5.98
N ARG A 214 -3.20 6.57 5.63
CA ARG A 214 -3.95 7.48 6.51
C ARG A 214 -5.34 6.96 6.85
N ASP A 215 -6.00 6.28 5.91
CA ASP A 215 -7.37 5.78 6.04
C ASP A 215 -7.51 4.56 6.98
N TYR A 216 -6.39 4.05 7.52
CA TYR A 216 -6.33 3.06 8.59
C TYR A 216 -6.05 3.65 9.98
N MET A 217 -5.93 4.97 10.12
CA MET A 217 -5.69 5.64 11.40
C MET A 217 -7.00 6.19 11.98
N SER A 218 -7.33 5.85 13.23
CA SER A 218 -8.58 6.31 13.86
C SER A 218 -8.67 7.83 14.00
N VAL A 219 -7.54 8.53 14.10
CA VAL A 219 -7.50 10.00 14.17
C VAL A 219 -8.01 10.65 12.88
N TYR A 220 -8.02 9.90 11.77
CA TYR A 220 -8.61 10.30 10.49
C TYR A 220 -9.94 9.59 10.19
N GLY A 221 -10.56 8.94 11.17
CA GLY A 221 -11.90 8.35 11.05
C GLY A 221 -11.96 6.86 10.73
N TYR A 222 -10.85 6.13 10.83
CA TYR A 222 -10.89 4.66 10.78
C TYR A 222 -11.67 4.11 12.00
N PRO A 223 -12.61 3.17 11.82
CA PRO A 223 -13.54 2.77 12.88
C PRO A 223 -12.90 1.97 14.02
N ILE A 224 -11.74 1.35 13.78
CA ILE A 224 -11.00 0.62 14.81
C ILE A 224 -9.99 1.55 15.43
N GLN A 225 -9.88 1.51 16.75
CA GLN A 225 -8.99 2.37 17.56
C GLN A 225 -7.51 2.03 17.33
N THR A 226 -6.98 2.40 16.17
CA THR A 226 -5.58 2.21 15.78
C THR A 226 -4.70 3.37 16.22
N THR A 227 -5.25 4.52 16.62
CA THR A 227 -4.45 5.65 17.08
C THR A 227 -5.01 6.33 18.33
N PRO A 228 -5.26 5.59 19.43
CA PRO A 228 -5.91 6.13 20.62
C PRO A 228 -5.15 7.32 21.25
N PHE A 229 -3.82 7.34 21.24
CA PHE A 229 -3.05 8.49 21.72
C PHE A 229 -3.24 9.69 20.79
N LEU A 230 -3.03 9.52 19.48
CA LEU A 230 -3.14 10.61 18.50
C LEU A 230 -4.56 11.19 18.42
N ASN A 231 -5.60 10.39 18.69
CA ASN A 231 -7.00 10.87 18.75
C ASN A 231 -7.20 12.00 19.79
N THR A 232 -6.33 12.10 20.80
CA THR A 232 -6.45 13.07 21.90
C THR A 232 -5.26 14.02 22.01
N ALA A 233 -4.15 13.71 21.32
CA ALA A 233 -2.92 14.49 21.35
C ALA A 233 -3.14 15.92 20.85
N LYS A 234 -2.41 16.88 21.43
CA LYS A 234 -2.47 18.30 21.02
C LYS A 234 -1.51 18.53 19.87
N GLY A 235 -1.98 19.19 18.82
CA GLY A 235 -1.25 19.31 17.57
C GLY A 235 -2.17 19.58 16.39
N ILE A 236 -1.58 19.56 15.20
CA ILE A 236 -2.24 19.77 13.91
C ILE A 236 -2.20 18.46 13.13
N PHE A 237 -3.36 17.99 12.69
CA PHE A 237 -3.54 16.75 11.94
C PHE A 237 -4.07 17.08 10.55
N ILE A 238 -3.34 16.68 9.51
CA ILE A 238 -3.67 17.01 8.11
C ILE A 238 -4.27 15.79 7.41
N ASP A 239 -5.57 15.89 7.11
CA ASP A 239 -6.32 14.98 6.24
C ASP A 239 -6.11 15.39 4.78
N GLY A 240 -5.05 14.85 4.16
CA GLY A 240 -4.83 14.99 2.72
C GLY A 240 -3.39 15.03 2.24
N LEU A 241 -2.39 14.58 3.01
CA LEU A 241 -1.05 14.40 2.45
C LEU A 241 -1.06 13.27 1.40
N VAL A 242 -0.51 13.58 0.24
CA VAL A 242 -0.31 12.65 -0.87
C VAL A 242 1.19 12.46 -1.07
N SER A 243 1.67 11.21 -0.94
CA SER A 243 3.06 10.89 -1.22
C SER A 243 3.41 11.12 -2.69
N VAL A 244 4.67 11.45 -3.00
CA VAL A 244 5.07 11.63 -4.40
C VAL A 244 5.11 10.31 -5.13
N ALA A 245 5.50 9.22 -4.48
CA ALA A 245 5.70 7.92 -5.12
C ALA A 245 5.14 6.78 -4.26
N PRO A 246 4.98 5.57 -4.84
CA PRO A 246 4.37 4.42 -4.15
C PRO A 246 5.41 3.50 -3.48
N ASN A 247 6.68 3.90 -3.42
CA ASN A 247 7.76 3.15 -2.76
C ASN A 247 8.77 4.10 -2.08
N THR A 248 9.53 3.57 -1.10
CA THR A 248 10.40 4.35 -0.22
C THR A 248 11.41 5.20 -0.98
N GLU A 249 12.21 4.58 -1.85
CA GLU A 249 13.29 5.30 -2.57
C GLU A 249 12.73 6.44 -3.42
N GLN A 250 11.73 6.19 -4.27
CA GLN A 250 11.21 7.22 -5.17
C GLN A 250 10.44 8.30 -4.42
N SER A 251 9.81 7.96 -3.28
CA SER A 251 9.04 8.91 -2.48
C SER A 251 9.97 9.79 -1.65
N LEU A 252 10.89 9.21 -0.89
CA LEU A 252 11.80 9.94 -0.02
C LEU A 252 12.82 10.78 -0.79
N THR A 253 13.32 10.29 -1.94
CA THR A 253 14.21 11.11 -2.80
C THR A 253 13.53 12.35 -3.36
N ARG A 254 12.19 12.42 -3.37
CA ARG A 254 11.42 13.59 -3.82
C ARG A 254 10.79 14.39 -2.69
N THR A 255 10.71 13.79 -1.50
CA THR A 255 10.11 14.39 -0.30
C THR A 255 11.17 15.05 0.58
N LEU A 256 12.36 14.44 0.70
CA LEU A 256 13.47 14.93 1.54
C LEU A 256 14.44 15.86 0.79
N PHE A 257 14.27 16.00 -0.52
CA PHE A 257 15.12 16.79 -1.42
C PHE A 257 14.28 17.74 -2.25
N LYS A 258 14.86 18.87 -2.67
CA LYS A 258 14.18 19.77 -3.59
C LYS A 258 14.12 19.12 -4.96
N THR A 259 12.91 19.02 -5.50
CA THR A 259 12.65 18.37 -6.77
C THR A 259 11.99 19.35 -7.73
N ALA A 260 12.36 19.26 -9.02
CA ALA A 260 11.75 20.01 -10.11
C ALA A 260 11.00 19.05 -11.05
N PRO A 261 9.69 18.83 -10.85
CA PRO A 261 8.92 17.88 -11.67
C PRO A 261 8.98 18.16 -13.17
N SER A 262 9.00 19.43 -13.57
CA SER A 262 9.06 19.87 -14.98
C SER A 262 10.30 19.38 -15.74
N THR A 263 11.39 19.09 -15.03
CA THR A 263 12.66 18.62 -15.63
C THR A 263 13.06 17.21 -15.16
N ASN A 264 12.26 16.60 -14.28
CA ASN A 264 12.58 15.36 -13.57
C ASN A 264 13.99 15.37 -12.95
N LYS A 265 14.36 16.49 -12.32
CA LYS A 265 15.63 16.67 -11.62
C LYS A 265 15.40 16.76 -10.12
N ILE A 266 16.32 16.14 -9.38
CA ILE A 266 16.43 16.24 -7.93
C ILE A 266 17.70 17.03 -7.64
N ASP A 267 17.59 18.09 -6.85
CA ASP A 267 18.75 18.82 -6.33
C ASP A 267 19.21 18.13 -5.04
N TRP A 268 20.22 17.27 -5.19
CA TRP A 268 20.72 16.46 -4.09
C TRP A 268 21.34 17.28 -2.95
N GLY A 269 21.86 18.48 -3.22
CA GLY A 269 22.44 19.36 -2.20
C GLY A 269 21.37 20.11 -1.40
N ALA A 270 20.18 20.26 -1.96
CA ALA A 270 19.01 20.87 -1.34
C ALA A 270 18.17 19.80 -0.61
N ASN A 271 18.61 19.44 0.60
CA ASN A 271 17.97 18.38 1.39
C ASN A 271 17.74 18.77 2.86
N VAL A 272 16.86 18.02 3.54
CA VAL A 272 16.45 18.29 4.93
C VAL A 272 17.64 18.41 5.91
N VAL A 273 18.69 17.59 5.74
CA VAL A 273 19.86 17.60 6.62
C VAL A 273 20.74 18.82 6.34
N SER A 274 20.97 19.14 5.06
CA SER A 274 21.74 20.32 4.65
C SER A 274 21.09 21.61 5.13
N LEU A 275 19.76 21.70 5.08
CA LEU A 275 19.02 22.85 5.63
C LEU A 275 19.23 23.01 7.14
N ALA A 276 19.10 21.92 7.90
CA ALA A 276 19.32 21.95 9.35
C ALA A 276 20.78 22.31 9.71
N ASN A 277 21.75 21.68 9.05
CA ASN A 277 23.17 21.96 9.28
C ASN A 277 23.52 23.42 8.94
N LYS A 278 23.00 23.95 7.81
CA LYS A 278 23.21 25.36 7.43
C LYS A 278 22.64 26.34 8.44
N ALA A 279 21.56 25.96 9.11
CA ALA A 279 20.92 26.76 10.15
C ALA A 279 21.56 26.61 11.54
N GLY A 280 22.61 25.78 11.67
CA GLY A 280 23.37 25.61 12.91
C GLY A 280 22.76 24.64 13.91
N TYR A 281 21.81 23.79 13.50
CA TYR A 281 21.24 22.75 14.36
C TYR A 281 22.21 21.57 14.54
N GLU A 282 22.13 20.93 15.71
CA GLU A 282 22.78 19.64 15.95
C GLU A 282 21.90 18.54 15.35
N THR A 283 22.39 17.89 14.30
CA THR A 283 21.60 16.93 13.53
C THR A 283 21.90 15.49 13.92
N TYR A 284 20.84 14.71 14.09
CA TYR A 284 20.90 13.30 14.43
C TYR A 284 20.02 12.48 13.50
N TRP A 285 20.46 11.28 13.13
CA TRP A 285 19.65 10.31 12.38
C TRP A 285 19.59 8.97 13.11
N ILE A 286 18.40 8.48 13.42
CA ILE A 286 18.18 7.20 14.11
C ILE A 286 17.32 6.34 13.17
N SER A 287 17.83 5.19 12.74
CA SER A 287 17.19 4.38 11.70
C SER A 287 17.11 2.91 12.06
N ASN A 288 15.90 2.34 11.98
CA ASN A 288 15.68 0.90 12.03
C ASN A 288 15.64 0.25 10.63
N GLN A 289 15.85 1.05 9.58
CA GLN A 289 16.06 0.58 8.21
C GLN A 289 17.49 0.03 8.03
N GLY A 290 17.66 -0.92 7.09
CA GLY A 290 18.90 -1.65 6.87
C GLY A 290 20.07 -0.84 6.30
N LYS A 291 21.30 -1.04 6.81
CA LYS A 291 22.53 -0.41 6.24
C LYS A 291 22.90 -0.91 4.83
N GLU A 292 22.25 -1.96 4.34
CA GLU A 292 22.43 -2.55 3.00
C GLU A 292 21.07 -2.87 2.33
N GLU A 293 20.01 -2.21 2.78
CA GLU A 293 18.70 -2.26 2.13
C GLU A 293 18.73 -1.21 1.02
N TYR A 294 18.70 -1.65 -0.21
CA TYR A 294 18.98 -0.77 -1.32
C TYR A 294 17.83 0.23 -1.56
N GLY A 295 18.19 1.46 -1.95
CA GLY A 295 17.38 2.67 -1.74
C GLY A 295 17.89 3.46 -0.53
N ASP A 296 18.32 2.76 0.53
CA ASP A 296 19.06 3.36 1.63
C ASP A 296 20.50 3.71 1.26
N ASP A 297 21.11 3.38 0.11
CA ASP A 297 22.39 4.06 -0.23
C ASP A 297 22.18 5.58 -0.27
N ILE A 298 21.01 6.04 -0.75
CA ILE A 298 20.67 7.46 -0.77
C ILE A 298 20.31 7.96 0.63
N ILE A 299 19.42 7.29 1.35
CA ILE A 299 18.98 7.74 2.68
C ILE A 299 20.07 7.58 3.75
N PHE A 300 20.83 6.48 3.72
CA PHE A 300 22.05 6.29 4.50
C PHE A 300 23.10 7.35 4.14
N SER A 301 23.36 7.63 2.87
CA SER A 301 24.31 8.69 2.50
C SER A 301 23.83 10.08 2.90
N LEU A 302 22.52 10.34 2.86
CA LEU A 302 21.92 11.55 3.43
C LEU A 302 22.13 11.59 4.95
N SER A 303 21.92 10.48 5.66
CA SER A 303 22.12 10.39 7.11
C SER A 303 23.57 10.65 7.52
N LYS A 304 24.56 10.34 6.66
CA LYS A 304 25.97 10.67 6.89
C LYS A 304 26.27 12.16 6.88
N LEU A 305 25.36 12.98 6.35
CA LEU A 305 25.47 14.43 6.47
C LEU A 305 25.10 14.93 7.88
N THR A 306 24.43 14.11 8.70
CA THR A 306 24.13 14.47 10.09
C THR A 306 25.39 14.38 10.95
N LYS A 307 25.39 15.08 12.09
CA LYS A 307 26.52 15.03 13.02
C LYS A 307 26.71 13.65 13.64
N GLN A 308 25.61 12.96 13.95
CA GLN A 308 25.63 11.58 14.43
C GLN A 308 24.49 10.77 13.81
N ASN A 309 24.80 9.57 13.33
CA ASN A 309 23.81 8.64 12.82
C ASN A 309 23.91 7.28 13.54
N TYR A 310 22.76 6.64 13.74
CA TYR A 310 22.61 5.36 14.42
C TYR A 310 21.76 4.45 13.55
N PHE A 311 22.32 3.31 13.14
CA PHE A 311 21.66 2.27 12.37
C PHE A 311 21.70 0.97 13.16
N PHE A 312 20.52 0.42 13.44
CA PHE A 312 20.37 -0.78 14.28
C PHE A 312 20.76 -2.05 13.54
N LYS A 313 20.80 -2.01 12.21
CA LYS A 313 21.10 -3.17 11.36
C LYS A 313 22.47 -3.01 10.70
N GLN A 314 23.48 -3.72 11.21
CA GLN A 314 24.83 -3.77 10.62
C GLN A 314 25.05 -5.09 9.86
N GLY A 315 25.07 -5.06 8.52
CA GLY A 315 25.42 -6.19 7.64
C GLY A 315 24.25 -7.03 7.10
N ASN A 316 24.57 -8.17 6.47
CA ASN A 316 23.60 -9.13 5.94
C ASN A 316 22.63 -9.61 7.03
N PHE A 317 21.36 -9.23 6.88
CA PHE A 317 20.19 -9.51 7.73
C PHE A 317 19.97 -11.00 8.05
N ILE A 318 20.76 -11.55 8.97
CA ILE A 318 20.42 -12.79 9.67
C ILE A 318 20.38 -12.54 11.19
N SER A 319 20.95 -11.44 11.69
CA SER A 319 20.94 -11.12 13.12
C SER A 319 19.98 -9.96 13.44
N ASN A 320 18.79 -10.35 13.92
CA ASN A 320 17.73 -9.58 14.60
C ASN A 320 16.77 -8.76 13.72
N ASP A 321 15.50 -9.21 13.64
CA ASP A 321 14.32 -8.37 13.34
C ASP A 321 14.20 -7.31 14.44
N SER A 322 15.02 -6.26 14.36
CA SER A 322 15.04 -5.19 15.36
C SER A 322 13.71 -4.44 15.34
N ASP A 323 13.12 -4.30 16.51
CA ASP A 323 11.85 -3.61 16.70
C ASP A 323 12.05 -2.09 16.60
N ASP A 324 11.09 -1.33 16.06
CA ASP A 324 11.20 0.15 16.04
C ASP A 324 11.35 0.72 17.47
N ASP A 325 10.81 0.05 18.48
CA ASP A 325 10.99 0.39 19.90
C ASP A 325 12.46 0.41 20.34
N GLU A 326 13.37 -0.30 19.65
CA GLU A 326 14.82 -0.28 19.93
C GLU A 326 15.46 1.09 19.67
N MET A 327 14.80 1.95 18.89
CA MET A 327 15.25 3.34 18.68
C MET A 327 15.07 4.22 19.92
N LEU A 328 14.17 3.86 20.85
CA LEU A 328 13.80 4.70 21.99
C LEU A 328 14.94 4.97 22.97
N PRO A 329 15.77 3.97 23.39
CA PRO A 329 16.93 4.23 24.24
C PRO A 329 17.97 5.16 23.60
N ILE A 330 18.19 5.03 22.29
CA ILE A 330 19.10 5.92 21.55
C ILE A 330 18.53 7.32 21.48
N PHE A 331 17.23 7.46 21.19
CA PHE A 331 16.55 8.75 21.22
C PHE A 331 16.68 9.42 22.59
N SER A 332 16.44 8.69 23.69
CA SER A 332 16.61 9.17 25.06
C SER A 332 18.05 9.66 25.32
N LYS A 333 19.06 8.93 24.84
CA LYS A 333 20.46 9.32 24.95
C LYS A 333 20.76 10.60 24.16
N VAL A 334 20.24 10.70 22.93
CA VAL A 334 20.43 11.87 22.05
C VAL A 334 19.81 13.12 22.66
N ILE A 335 18.61 13.06 23.23
CA ILE A 335 17.98 14.27 23.79
C ILE A 335 18.61 14.70 25.13
N SER A 336 19.26 13.78 25.84
CA SER A 336 19.89 14.03 27.15
C SER A 336 21.32 14.56 27.05
N SER A 337 21.94 14.54 25.86
CA SER A 337 23.27 15.14 25.69
C SER A 337 23.20 16.66 25.80
N ASP A 338 24.11 17.28 26.54
CA ASP A 338 24.21 18.74 26.57
C ASP A 338 24.81 19.25 25.27
N THR A 339 24.08 20.12 24.57
CA THR A 339 24.54 20.83 23.38
C THR A 339 24.18 22.31 23.52
N ASN A 340 25.06 23.21 23.06
CA ASN A 340 24.83 24.66 23.08
C ASN A 340 23.80 25.13 22.01
N SER A 341 23.22 24.21 21.26
CA SER A 341 22.30 24.46 20.15
C SER A 341 21.14 23.48 20.15
N SER A 342 20.01 23.93 19.62
CA SER A 342 18.82 23.09 19.40
C SER A 342 19.13 21.93 18.46
N LYS A 343 18.37 20.84 18.61
CA LYS A 343 18.57 19.60 17.87
C LYS A 343 17.52 19.41 16.79
N VAL A 344 17.93 18.83 15.67
CA VAL A 344 17.04 18.24 14.67
C VAL A 344 17.32 16.74 14.62
N ILE A 345 16.32 15.94 14.94
CA ILE A 345 16.45 14.49 15.11
C ILE A 345 15.51 13.81 14.11
N PHE A 346 16.10 13.10 13.15
CA PHE A 346 15.37 12.26 12.21
C PHE A 346 15.25 10.85 12.78
N ILE A 347 14.04 10.30 12.80
CA ILE A 347 13.75 8.90 13.16
C ILE A 347 13.16 8.22 11.93
N HIS A 348 13.80 7.17 11.42
CA HIS A 348 13.36 6.44 10.24
C HIS A 348 12.93 5.02 10.62
N MET A 349 11.63 4.76 10.49
CA MET A 349 10.97 3.56 11.00
C MET A 349 10.91 2.44 9.95
N MET A 350 10.83 1.19 10.41
CA MET A 350 10.40 0.06 9.59
C MET A 350 8.87 0.00 9.45
N GLY A 351 8.15 0.58 10.42
CA GLY A 351 6.73 0.92 10.29
C GLY A 351 5.83 -0.25 9.90
N SER A 352 5.05 -0.07 8.83
CA SER A 352 4.07 -1.06 8.35
C SER A 352 4.54 -1.82 7.10
N HIS A 353 5.85 -1.85 6.84
CA HIS A 353 6.44 -2.54 5.69
C HIS A 353 6.03 -4.02 5.64
N GLU A 354 5.71 -4.53 4.46
CA GLU A 354 5.30 -5.93 4.31
C GLU A 354 6.43 -6.93 4.62
N PRO A 355 6.10 -8.16 5.08
CA PRO A 355 4.79 -8.57 5.61
C PRO A 355 4.50 -7.94 6.98
N ALA A 356 3.28 -7.43 7.19
CA ALA A 356 2.98 -6.58 8.35
C ALA A 356 3.01 -7.35 9.67
N CYS A 357 2.63 -8.63 9.68
CA CYS A 357 2.65 -9.43 10.90
C CYS A 357 4.08 -9.56 11.47
N SER A 358 5.10 -9.60 10.63
CA SER A 358 6.52 -9.64 11.06
C SER A 358 7.01 -8.34 11.68
N ARG A 359 6.22 -7.27 11.66
CA ARG A 359 6.57 -5.96 12.25
C ARG A 359 6.05 -5.78 13.67
N LEU A 360 5.20 -6.69 14.15
CA LEU A 360 4.58 -6.55 15.46
C LEU A 360 5.54 -6.89 16.61
N GLY A 361 6.47 -7.81 16.41
CA GLY A 361 7.33 -8.28 17.49
C GLY A 361 6.50 -8.80 18.66
N ALA A 362 6.73 -8.29 19.87
CA ALA A 362 5.95 -8.63 21.07
C ALA A 362 4.67 -7.79 21.26
N PHE A 363 4.42 -6.80 20.40
CA PHE A 363 3.27 -5.90 20.54
C PHE A 363 1.94 -6.64 20.32
N LYS A 364 0.96 -6.36 21.18
CA LYS A 364 -0.41 -6.87 21.07
C LYS A 364 -1.41 -5.69 21.03
N PRO A 365 -2.20 -5.54 19.95
CA PRO A 365 -3.22 -4.51 19.88
C PRO A 365 -4.44 -4.85 20.76
N ASN A 366 -5.32 -3.87 20.97
CA ASN A 366 -6.60 -4.02 21.68
C ASN A 366 -7.72 -4.64 20.81
N PHE A 367 -7.36 -5.35 19.74
CA PHE A 367 -8.28 -6.04 18.84
C PHE A 367 -7.64 -7.33 18.35
N GLU A 368 -8.45 -8.28 17.91
CA GLU A 368 -7.95 -9.59 17.50
C GLU A 368 -7.21 -9.56 16.15
N LEU A 369 -6.19 -10.41 16.04
CA LEU A 369 -5.36 -10.59 14.85
C LEU A 369 -5.73 -11.89 14.16
N TYR A 370 -6.13 -11.83 12.90
CA TYR A 370 -6.56 -13.00 12.11
C TYR A 370 -5.81 -13.16 10.79
N ASN A 371 -5.29 -12.07 10.25
CA ASN A 371 -4.73 -12.02 8.91
C ASN A 371 -3.81 -10.80 8.71
N GLU A 372 -3.14 -10.72 7.56
CA GLU A 372 -2.23 -9.62 7.24
C GLU A 372 -2.88 -8.24 7.40
N ALA A 373 -4.13 -8.04 6.96
CA ALA A 373 -4.81 -6.75 7.12
C ALA A 373 -5.05 -6.36 8.60
N SER A 374 -5.34 -7.34 9.47
CA SER A 374 -5.42 -7.06 10.92
C SER A 374 -4.05 -6.74 11.52
N CYS A 375 -2.99 -7.40 11.05
CA CYS A 375 -1.62 -7.06 11.45
C CYS A 375 -1.25 -5.65 10.98
N TYR A 376 -1.63 -5.25 9.77
CA TYR A 376 -1.41 -3.90 9.24
C TYR A 376 -2.07 -2.81 10.09
N ALA A 377 -3.31 -3.01 10.52
CA ALA A 377 -3.92 -2.07 11.45
C ALA A 377 -3.19 -2.07 12.81
N ALA A 378 -2.65 -3.22 13.23
CA ALA A 378 -1.91 -3.33 14.49
C ALA A 378 -0.52 -2.68 14.43
N THR A 379 0.17 -2.67 13.28
CA THR A 379 1.41 -1.90 13.11
C THR A 379 1.15 -0.41 13.25
N ILE A 380 -0.02 0.07 12.84
CA ILE A 380 -0.45 1.47 13.07
C ILE A 380 -0.75 1.73 14.55
N ALA A 381 -1.37 0.78 15.27
CA ALA A 381 -1.54 0.86 16.72
C ALA A 381 -0.19 0.87 17.47
N LYS A 382 0.78 0.12 16.97
CA LYS A 382 2.15 0.13 17.48
C LYS A 382 2.85 1.45 17.22
N LEU A 383 2.68 2.03 16.02
CA LEU A 383 3.15 3.38 15.71
C LEU A 383 2.56 4.41 16.68
N ASP A 384 1.26 4.40 16.94
CA ASP A 384 0.62 5.31 17.91
C ASP A 384 1.28 5.22 19.30
N LEU A 385 1.53 3.99 19.77
CA LEU A 385 2.25 3.75 21.01
C LEU A 385 3.70 4.26 20.97
N PHE A 386 4.42 4.06 19.86
CA PHE A 386 5.77 4.58 19.67
C PHE A 386 5.79 6.11 19.75
N ILE A 387 4.88 6.80 19.07
CA ILE A 387 4.77 8.27 19.12
C ILE A 387 4.47 8.72 20.55
N LYS A 388 3.57 8.03 21.27
CA LYS A 388 3.30 8.30 22.68
C LYS A 388 4.60 8.22 23.51
N LYS A 389 5.36 7.13 23.39
CA LYS A 389 6.64 6.95 24.11
C LYS A 389 7.65 8.04 23.79
N ILE A 390 7.78 8.44 22.52
CA ILE A 390 8.63 9.57 22.10
C ILE A 390 8.22 10.87 22.79
N THR A 391 6.91 11.18 22.82
CA THR A 391 6.42 12.39 23.50
C THR A 391 6.58 12.34 25.02
N ASP A 392 6.45 11.15 25.63
CA ASP A 392 6.68 10.94 27.06
C ASP A 392 8.16 11.17 27.42
N ILE A 393 9.09 10.71 26.57
CA ILE A 393 10.54 10.93 26.73
C ILE A 393 10.91 12.42 26.63
N MET A 394 10.23 13.19 25.79
CA MET A 394 10.45 14.64 25.64
C MET A 394 9.68 15.50 26.67
N LYS A 395 8.93 14.89 27.59
CA LYS A 395 8.07 15.63 28.52
C LYS A 395 8.87 16.63 29.34
N GLY A 396 8.40 17.87 29.38
CA GLY A 396 9.07 18.98 30.08
C GLY A 396 10.08 19.76 29.24
N ARG A 397 10.35 19.33 28.00
CA ARG A 397 11.19 20.04 27.03
C ARG A 397 10.33 20.82 26.05
N LYS A 398 10.87 21.90 25.47
CA LYS A 398 10.22 22.58 24.33
C LYS A 398 10.53 21.83 23.04
N TYR A 399 9.49 21.25 22.44
CA TYR A 399 9.66 20.41 21.25
C TYR A 399 8.60 20.66 20.18
N LYS A 400 9.00 20.35 18.95
CA LYS A 400 8.17 20.20 17.76
C LYS A 400 8.41 18.80 17.19
N LEU A 401 7.35 18.08 16.84
CA LEU A 401 7.42 16.75 16.24
C LEU A 401 6.55 16.73 14.99
N MET A 402 7.13 16.35 13.86
CA MET A 402 6.39 16.08 12.62
C MET A 402 6.51 14.60 12.28
N TYR A 403 5.39 13.98 11.90
CA TYR A 403 5.36 12.65 11.34
C TYR A 403 4.72 12.66 9.95
N PHE A 404 5.30 11.93 9.03
CA PHE A 404 4.69 11.57 7.75
C PHE A 404 5.10 10.15 7.36
N SER A 405 4.25 9.44 6.61
CA SER A 405 4.68 8.21 5.96
C SER A 405 5.22 8.51 4.57
N ASP A 406 6.23 7.75 4.16
CA ASP A 406 6.82 7.81 2.84
C ASP A 406 5.82 7.45 1.72
N HIS A 407 5.08 6.36 1.86
CA HIS A 407 3.98 5.89 1.00
C HIS A 407 3.02 4.99 1.80
N GLY A 408 1.96 4.52 1.16
CA GLY A 408 1.06 3.49 1.66
C GLY A 408 1.20 2.18 0.87
N LEU A 409 0.33 1.20 1.17
CA LEU A 409 0.34 -0.12 0.52
C LEU A 409 -1.05 -0.53 0.02
N SER A 410 -1.09 -1.49 -0.90
CA SER A 410 -2.29 -2.26 -1.16
C SER A 410 -2.53 -3.22 0.00
N VAL A 411 -3.68 -3.11 0.66
CA VAL A 411 -4.06 -3.90 1.85
C VAL A 411 -5.24 -4.82 1.50
N GLU A 412 -4.93 -6.09 1.28
CA GLU A 412 -5.91 -7.16 1.19
C GLU A 412 -5.87 -8.02 2.45
N LYS A 413 -6.93 -8.77 2.74
CA LYS A 413 -7.00 -9.62 3.95
C LYS A 413 -5.76 -10.52 4.11
N LYS A 414 -5.33 -11.17 3.03
CA LYS A 414 -4.25 -12.16 3.05
C LYS A 414 -2.91 -11.63 2.54
N ARG A 415 -2.87 -10.40 2.02
CA ARG A 415 -1.70 -9.91 1.31
C ARG A 415 -1.59 -8.40 1.42
N ILE A 416 -0.37 -7.94 1.65
CA ILE A 416 -0.01 -6.53 1.60
C ILE A 416 1.16 -6.41 0.62
N PHE A 417 1.12 -5.41 -0.25
CA PHE A 417 2.13 -5.24 -1.29
C PHE A 417 2.08 -3.83 -1.88
N HIS A 418 3.18 -3.43 -2.50
CA HIS A 418 3.27 -2.21 -3.28
C HIS A 418 2.38 -2.26 -4.53
N ASP A 419 1.54 -1.23 -4.75
CA ASP A 419 0.73 -1.09 -5.97
C ASP A 419 0.77 0.36 -6.48
N ALA A 420 1.63 0.60 -7.47
CA ALA A 420 1.80 1.90 -8.10
C ALA A 420 0.56 2.38 -8.90
N GLY A 421 -0.42 1.51 -9.15
CA GLY A 421 -1.67 1.85 -9.82
C GLY A 421 -2.80 2.24 -8.86
N LEU A 422 -2.60 2.06 -7.55
CA LEU A 422 -3.63 2.23 -6.55
C LEU A 422 -3.60 3.65 -5.95
N TYR A 423 -4.70 4.38 -6.03
CA TYR A 423 -4.82 5.72 -5.45
C TYR A 423 -4.51 5.74 -3.94
N GLU A 424 -5.02 4.76 -3.21
CA GLU A 424 -4.91 4.67 -1.75
C GLU A 424 -3.47 4.42 -1.28
N ALA A 425 -2.59 3.85 -2.12
CA ALA A 425 -1.18 3.67 -1.81
C ALA A 425 -0.39 5.00 -1.75
N TYR A 426 -1.00 6.11 -2.16
CA TYR A 426 -0.41 7.45 -2.05
C TYR A 426 -1.01 8.28 -0.91
N GLN A 427 -2.07 7.79 -0.25
CA GLN A 427 -2.79 8.53 0.79
C GLN A 427 -2.14 8.29 2.16
N VAL A 428 -1.19 9.14 2.51
CA VAL A 428 -0.34 9.00 3.70
C VAL A 428 -0.72 9.99 4.81
N PRO A 429 -0.45 9.66 6.08
CA PRO A 429 -0.68 10.58 7.19
C PRO A 429 0.36 11.71 7.26
N LEU A 430 -0.06 12.87 7.78
CA LEU A 430 0.82 13.97 8.16
C LEU A 430 0.29 14.62 9.45
N PHE A 431 1.07 14.66 10.51
CA PHE A 431 0.70 15.39 11.72
C PHE A 431 1.89 16.09 12.37
N TYR A 432 1.57 17.12 13.14
CA TYR A 432 2.50 17.99 13.85
C TYR A 432 2.08 18.13 15.31
N LEU A 433 2.95 17.72 16.23
CA LEU A 433 2.76 17.90 17.67
C LEU A 433 3.73 18.96 18.16
N ASP A 434 3.27 19.82 19.05
CA ASP A 434 4.03 20.95 19.57
C ASP A 434 3.72 21.13 21.05
N SER A 435 4.76 21.23 21.88
CA SER A 435 4.64 21.47 23.32
C SER A 435 3.83 22.73 23.68
N ASN A 436 3.80 23.73 22.80
CA ASN A 436 3.07 24.99 22.97
C ASN A 436 1.62 24.91 22.49
N ILE A 437 1.27 24.00 21.57
CA ILE A 437 -0.11 23.84 21.09
C ILE A 437 -0.95 23.15 22.18
N LYS A 438 -2.07 23.76 22.56
CA LYS A 438 -2.99 23.23 23.59
C LYS A 438 -4.27 22.61 23.02
N GLN A 439 -4.47 22.72 21.71
CA GLN A 439 -5.67 22.25 21.00
C GLN A 439 -5.36 21.04 20.13
N HIS A 440 -6.39 20.23 19.89
CA HIS A 440 -6.36 19.19 18.86
C HIS A 440 -7.00 19.80 17.61
N ILE A 441 -6.19 20.06 16.58
CA ILE A 441 -6.61 20.80 15.38
C ILE A 441 -6.63 19.83 14.21
N TYR A 442 -7.80 19.67 13.60
CA TYR A 442 -7.98 18.84 12.41
C TYR A 442 -8.14 19.73 11.18
N ILE A 443 -7.34 19.48 10.14
CA ILE A 443 -7.38 20.25 8.89
C ILE A 443 -7.53 19.30 7.72
N LYS A 444 -8.58 19.49 6.94
CA LYS A 444 -8.77 18.79 5.66
C LYS A 444 -8.24 19.65 4.52
N LYS A 445 -7.12 19.24 3.93
CA LYS A 445 -6.44 19.94 2.84
C LYS A 445 -5.57 18.96 2.07
N VAL A 446 -5.68 18.94 0.74
CA VAL A 446 -4.85 18.07 -0.08
C VAL A 446 -3.50 18.74 -0.34
N ILE A 447 -2.41 18.07 0.04
CA ILE A 447 -1.04 18.56 -0.06
C ILE A 447 -0.18 17.48 -0.70
N SER A 448 0.65 17.86 -1.66
CA SER A 448 1.67 16.96 -2.20
C SER A 448 2.92 16.96 -1.30
N SER A 449 3.48 15.78 -1.02
CA SER A 449 4.75 15.66 -0.28
C SER A 449 5.96 16.22 -1.05
N LEU A 450 5.80 16.61 -2.33
CA LEU A 450 6.77 17.46 -3.05
C LEU A 450 7.02 18.80 -2.34
N ASN A 451 6.04 19.28 -1.56
CA ASN A 451 6.16 20.51 -0.78
C ASN A 451 6.63 20.25 0.66
N LEU A 452 6.98 19.02 1.03
CA LEU A 452 7.33 18.71 2.41
C LEU A 452 8.65 19.36 2.82
N LEU A 453 9.62 19.53 1.90
CA LEU A 453 10.83 20.30 2.20
C LEU A 453 10.51 21.77 2.50
N ASP A 454 9.48 22.33 1.85
CA ASP A 454 9.00 23.68 2.11
C ASP A 454 8.38 23.77 3.51
N ILE A 455 7.46 22.85 3.86
CA ILE A 455 6.88 22.71 5.22
C ILE A 455 7.96 22.51 6.27
N TYR A 456 8.95 21.65 5.98
CA TYR A 456 10.06 21.35 6.88
C TYR A 456 10.90 22.58 7.20
N SER A 457 11.19 23.44 6.21
CA SER A 457 11.95 24.66 6.44
C SER A 457 11.28 25.57 7.48
N ASN A 458 9.95 25.72 7.40
CA ASN A 458 9.20 26.46 8.41
C ASN A 458 9.15 25.73 9.75
N PHE A 459 8.98 24.39 9.74
CA PHE A 459 8.98 23.55 10.94
C PHE A 459 10.26 23.71 11.77
N ILE A 460 11.44 23.81 11.13
CA ILE A 460 12.71 24.12 11.80
C ILE A 460 13.01 25.62 11.87
N ASN A 461 12.01 26.49 11.71
CA ASN A 461 12.11 27.94 11.89
C ASN A 461 13.14 28.65 10.97
N ILE A 462 13.23 28.24 9.70
CA ILE A 462 14.10 28.89 8.71
C ILE A 462 13.39 29.30 7.42
N LYS A 463 13.88 30.38 6.85
CA LYS A 463 13.61 30.87 5.50
C LYS A 463 14.81 30.55 4.62
N THR A 464 14.56 30.14 3.37
CA THR A 464 15.61 29.81 2.41
C THR A 464 15.33 30.41 1.03
N ASN A 465 16.33 30.48 0.16
CA ASN A 465 16.16 30.89 -1.24
C ASN A 465 15.61 29.80 -2.16
N ILE A 466 15.37 28.59 -1.64
CA ILE A 466 14.93 27.42 -2.41
C ILE A 466 13.59 26.85 -1.92
N THR A 467 13.08 27.32 -0.78
CA THR A 467 11.81 26.91 -0.20
C THR A 467 10.77 28.02 -0.22
N ASN A 468 9.49 27.65 -0.21
CA ASN A 468 8.37 28.58 -0.11
C ASN A 468 7.82 28.65 1.31
N GLU A 469 7.91 29.83 1.94
CA GLU A 469 7.44 30.10 3.32
C GLU A 469 5.93 30.02 3.54
N ASP A 470 5.12 30.05 2.48
CA ASP A 470 3.67 29.90 2.60
C ASP A 470 3.29 28.47 3.02
N PHE A 471 4.15 27.50 2.71
CA PHE A 471 4.00 26.12 3.16
C PHE A 471 4.47 26.00 4.62
N SER A 472 3.53 26.14 5.56
CA SER A 472 3.76 25.88 6.98
C SER A 472 2.54 25.24 7.64
N PHE A 473 2.74 24.54 8.77
CA PHE A 473 1.62 23.95 9.52
C PHE A 473 0.61 25.00 10.00
N GLN A 474 1.06 26.20 10.35
CA GLN A 474 0.22 27.29 10.84
C GLN A 474 -0.59 27.96 9.72
N LYS A 475 -0.07 27.96 8.49
CA LYS A 475 -0.74 28.56 7.32
C LYS A 475 -1.40 27.54 6.40
N VAL A 476 -1.32 26.25 6.71
CA VAL A 476 -1.76 25.18 5.81
C VAL A 476 -3.24 25.28 5.44
N SER A 477 -4.09 25.80 6.34
CA SER A 477 -5.51 26.05 6.07
C SER A 477 -5.73 27.14 5.00
N LEU A 478 -4.79 28.09 4.88
CA LEU A 478 -4.82 29.22 3.95
C LEU A 478 -4.30 28.86 2.54
N LEU A 479 -3.58 27.74 2.41
CA LEU A 479 -3.10 27.29 1.10
C LEU A 479 -4.27 26.96 0.17
N ASN A 480 -4.10 27.20 -1.13
CA ASN A 480 -5.05 26.72 -2.13
C ASN A 480 -5.10 25.19 -2.08
N ASP A 481 -6.31 24.64 -2.21
CA ASP A 481 -6.46 23.18 -2.26
C ASP A 481 -5.85 22.65 -3.56
N ASN A 482 -5.11 21.55 -3.48
CA ASN A 482 -4.54 20.86 -4.63
C ASN A 482 -5.22 19.50 -4.77
N PRO A 483 -6.44 19.43 -5.33
CA PRO A 483 -7.22 18.18 -5.33
C PRO A 483 -6.63 17.10 -6.24
N ASP A 484 -5.72 17.46 -7.15
CA ASP A 484 -5.11 16.56 -8.11
C ASP A 484 -3.58 16.70 -8.16
N PRO A 485 -2.88 16.38 -7.05
CA PRO A 485 -1.44 16.53 -6.96
C PRO A 485 -0.72 15.64 -7.97
N ILE A 486 0.42 16.13 -8.43
CA ILE A 486 1.33 15.37 -9.28
C ILE A 486 2.07 14.33 -8.43
N ILE A 487 2.12 13.11 -8.95
CA ILE A 487 2.84 11.96 -8.41
C ILE A 487 3.86 11.44 -9.43
N TYR A 488 4.75 10.55 -9.02
CA TYR A 488 5.79 9.95 -9.83
C TYR A 488 5.73 8.42 -9.79
N TRP A 489 5.63 7.83 -10.97
CA TRP A 489 5.91 6.41 -11.22
C TRP A 489 6.28 6.25 -12.69
N GLN A 490 7.56 5.99 -13.01
CA GLN A 490 8.14 6.02 -14.36
C GLN A 490 8.15 7.40 -15.03
N LYS A 491 7.08 8.18 -14.83
CA LYS A 491 6.91 9.58 -15.24
C LYS A 491 6.07 10.32 -14.22
N TYR A 492 6.15 11.66 -14.25
CA TYR A 492 5.20 12.48 -13.53
C TYR A 492 3.83 12.43 -14.19
N LYS A 493 2.80 12.31 -13.36
CA LYS A 493 1.41 12.23 -13.78
C LYS A 493 0.48 12.72 -12.66
N HIS A 494 -0.77 13.00 -12.98
CA HIS A 494 -1.75 13.41 -11.98
C HIS A 494 -2.25 12.20 -11.20
N ILE A 495 -2.53 12.36 -9.90
CA ILE A 495 -3.05 11.26 -9.07
C ILE A 495 -4.46 10.83 -9.52
N SER A 496 -5.21 11.71 -10.18
CA SER A 496 -6.51 11.40 -10.80
C SER A 496 -6.44 10.31 -11.87
N GLU A 497 -5.25 10.02 -12.42
CA GLU A 497 -5.02 8.93 -13.37
C GLU A 497 -4.96 7.55 -12.69
N LEU A 498 -5.00 7.46 -11.36
CA LEU A 498 -4.97 6.21 -10.62
C LEU A 498 -6.36 5.65 -10.32
N ASP A 499 -6.42 4.32 -10.17
CA ASP A 499 -7.66 3.64 -9.80
C ASP A 499 -7.94 3.77 -8.30
N LYS A 500 -9.11 4.32 -7.96
CA LYS A 500 -9.68 4.28 -6.60
C LYS A 500 -10.49 3.01 -6.44
N ARG A 501 -9.92 2.00 -5.79
CA ARG A 501 -10.52 0.65 -5.76
C ARG A 501 -10.35 -0.11 -4.47
N GLN A 502 -9.65 0.43 -3.47
CA GLN A 502 -9.35 -0.31 -2.25
C GLN A 502 -9.58 0.55 -1.01
N TYR A 503 -10.84 0.65 -0.62
CA TYR A 503 -11.25 1.19 0.69
C TYR A 503 -10.63 0.39 1.85
N PRO A 504 -10.41 1.02 3.01
CA PRO A 504 -9.81 0.35 4.16
C PRO A 504 -10.75 -0.74 4.68
N ILE A 505 -10.18 -1.89 5.05
CA ILE A 505 -10.94 -3.02 5.59
C ILE A 505 -11.42 -2.67 6.99
N LYS A 506 -12.69 -2.30 7.15
CA LYS A 506 -13.25 -1.85 8.44
C LYS A 506 -13.46 -2.98 9.46
N ASN A 507 -13.59 -4.21 8.99
CA ASN A 507 -13.91 -5.38 9.82
C ASN A 507 -12.70 -6.33 9.91
N ILE A 508 -11.51 -5.82 10.25
CA ILE A 508 -10.34 -6.69 10.44
C ILE A 508 -10.53 -7.67 11.61
N GLY A 509 -11.39 -7.31 12.58
CA GLY A 509 -11.74 -8.10 13.75
C GLY A 509 -12.76 -9.22 13.49
N PHE A 510 -13.18 -9.40 12.24
CA PHE A 510 -14.15 -10.41 11.87
C PHE A 510 -13.54 -11.32 10.82
N ASN A 511 -13.43 -12.61 11.16
CA ASN A 511 -13.15 -13.62 10.16
C ASN A 511 -14.29 -13.57 9.14
N SER A 512 -14.00 -13.22 7.89
CA SER A 512 -15.03 -13.11 6.85
C SER A 512 -15.54 -14.45 6.35
N THR A 513 -15.52 -15.45 7.21
CA THR A 513 -16.14 -16.76 7.02
C THR A 513 -17.42 -16.92 7.83
N GLU A 514 -17.85 -15.95 8.65
CA GLU A 514 -19.12 -16.06 9.36
C GLU A 514 -20.05 -14.88 9.06
N SER A 515 -20.78 -14.98 7.96
CA SER A 515 -22.21 -14.73 8.12
C SER A 515 -22.70 -15.83 9.06
N LYS A 516 -23.00 -15.52 10.32
CA LYS A 516 -23.66 -16.51 11.18
C LYS A 516 -24.92 -17.02 10.47
N ASN A 517 -25.15 -18.32 10.58
CA ASN A 517 -26.13 -19.15 9.85
C ASN A 517 -27.29 -18.36 9.23
N ILE A 518 -27.18 -17.99 7.95
CA ILE A 518 -28.33 -17.50 7.17
C ILE A 518 -29.10 -18.74 6.72
N LEU A 519 -30.33 -18.88 7.21
CA LEU A 519 -31.17 -20.04 6.95
C LEU A 519 -32.45 -19.62 6.23
N GLU A 520 -32.73 -20.25 5.09
CA GLU A 520 -34.04 -20.14 4.44
C GLU A 520 -35.02 -21.09 5.14
N ILE A 521 -36.06 -20.52 5.77
CA ILE A 521 -37.09 -21.25 6.49
C ILE A 521 -38.24 -21.54 5.53
N GLN A 522 -38.58 -22.82 5.39
CA GLN A 522 -39.66 -23.23 4.50
C GLN A 522 -41.02 -23.33 5.20
N ASN A 523 -41.11 -23.90 6.42
CA ASN A 523 -42.42 -24.13 7.07
C ASN A 523 -42.44 -24.10 8.62
N ASN A 524 -41.33 -23.86 9.32
CA ASN A 524 -41.30 -23.93 10.80
C ASN A 524 -41.20 -22.56 11.49
N TYR A 525 -42.07 -21.61 11.09
CA TYR A 525 -42.11 -20.29 11.70
C TYR A 525 -43.54 -19.90 12.10
N THR A 526 -43.66 -19.07 13.13
CA THR A 526 -44.95 -18.51 13.60
C THR A 526 -44.77 -17.07 14.04
N PHE A 527 -45.74 -16.21 13.75
CA PHE A 527 -45.88 -14.92 14.42
C PHE A 527 -46.45 -15.15 15.82
N SER A 528 -45.95 -14.40 16.80
CA SER A 528 -46.32 -14.60 18.20
C SER A 528 -46.67 -13.29 18.89
N ASP A 529 -47.88 -13.25 19.44
CA ASP A 529 -48.35 -12.16 20.31
C ASP A 529 -47.73 -12.19 21.72
N LYS A 530 -46.77 -13.10 21.95
CA LYS A 530 -46.01 -13.21 23.22
C LYS A 530 -44.73 -12.38 23.23
N CYS A 531 -44.37 -11.76 22.11
CA CYS A 531 -43.24 -10.85 22.04
C CYS A 531 -43.47 -9.73 21.04
N PHE A 532 -42.80 -8.61 21.27
CA PHE A 532 -42.76 -7.49 20.36
C PHE A 532 -41.32 -7.04 20.12
N SER A 533 -41.12 -6.32 19.01
CA SER A 533 -39.81 -5.87 18.59
C SER A 533 -39.88 -4.49 17.95
N TYR A 534 -38.75 -3.79 18.02
CA TYR A 534 -38.58 -2.49 17.39
C TYR A 534 -37.24 -2.47 16.65
N ILE A 535 -37.24 -1.90 15.45
CA ILE A 535 -36.07 -1.82 14.59
C ILE A 535 -35.55 -0.38 14.62
N ASP A 536 -34.37 -0.20 15.20
CA ASP A 536 -33.71 1.11 15.28
C ASP A 536 -33.14 1.52 13.92
N TYR A 537 -32.55 0.57 13.19
CA TYR A 537 -31.82 0.85 11.96
C TYR A 537 -31.75 -0.36 11.02
N VAL A 538 -32.05 -0.12 9.75
CA VAL A 538 -31.71 -1.02 8.64
C VAL A 538 -31.00 -0.23 7.57
N GLY A 539 -29.71 -0.50 7.37
CA GLY A 539 -28.98 0.22 6.32
C GLY A 539 -27.56 -0.26 6.14
N GLY A 540 -26.94 0.23 5.07
CA GLY A 540 -25.52 -0.04 4.78
C GLY A 540 -24.63 0.68 5.78
N SER A 541 -23.56 0.02 6.23
CA SER A 541 -22.54 0.68 7.05
C SER A 541 -21.66 1.58 6.17
N TYR A 542 -22.03 2.86 6.00
CA TYR A 542 -21.25 4.00 5.47
C TYR A 542 -20.35 3.79 4.22
N PRO A 543 -20.36 4.74 3.28
CA PRO A 543 -21.25 4.83 2.12
C PRO A 543 -21.03 3.75 1.03
N PHE A 544 -20.12 2.78 1.21
CA PHE A 544 -19.77 1.80 0.16
C PHE A 544 -19.49 0.37 0.66
N SER A 545 -19.94 0.00 1.87
CA SER A 545 -19.82 -1.39 2.33
C SER A 545 -20.82 -2.33 1.61
N PRO A 546 -20.41 -3.53 1.16
CA PRO A 546 -21.32 -4.56 0.67
C PRO A 546 -22.10 -5.26 1.81
N ILE A 547 -22.09 -4.70 3.02
CA ILE A 547 -22.67 -5.28 4.23
C ILE A 547 -23.80 -4.38 4.74
N TYR A 548 -24.94 -4.98 5.03
CA TYR A 548 -26.09 -4.38 5.70
C TYR A 548 -26.11 -4.77 7.17
N LYS A 549 -26.52 -3.80 7.99
CA LYS A 549 -26.74 -3.98 9.41
C LYS A 549 -28.22 -3.81 9.71
N ILE A 550 -28.79 -4.78 10.42
CA ILE A 550 -30.14 -4.70 11.00
C ILE A 550 -29.94 -4.64 12.51
N TYR A 551 -30.38 -3.55 13.12
CA TYR A 551 -30.17 -3.26 14.53
C TYR A 551 -31.47 -2.77 15.18
N GLY A 552 -31.72 -3.22 16.40
CA GLY A 552 -32.85 -2.81 17.22
C GLY A 552 -32.96 -3.72 18.44
N TRP A 553 -34.17 -3.97 18.91
CA TRP A 553 -34.38 -4.71 20.15
C TRP A 553 -35.71 -5.47 20.16
N ALA A 554 -35.83 -6.47 21.04
CA ALA A 554 -37.06 -7.23 21.22
C ALA A 554 -37.26 -7.71 22.67
N ALA A 555 -38.52 -7.84 23.09
CA ALA A 555 -38.91 -8.21 24.44
C ALA A 555 -40.20 -9.05 24.48
N THR A 556 -40.42 -9.75 25.60
CA THR A 556 -41.67 -10.48 25.86
C THR A 556 -42.81 -9.53 26.24
N THR A 557 -44.04 -9.82 25.81
CA THR A 557 -45.19 -8.91 26.00
C THR A 557 -45.69 -8.84 27.43
N THR A 558 -45.67 -9.95 28.18
CA THR A 558 -46.18 -10.01 29.55
C THR A 558 -45.18 -9.57 30.61
N SER A 559 -43.90 -9.93 30.44
CA SER A 559 -42.87 -9.70 31.46
C SER A 559 -41.87 -8.61 31.11
N HIS A 560 -41.93 -8.07 29.88
CA HIS A 560 -40.98 -7.09 29.36
C HIS A 560 -39.51 -7.53 29.46
N ARG A 561 -39.24 -8.83 29.56
CA ARG A 561 -37.89 -9.40 29.64
C ARG A 561 -37.28 -9.64 28.25
N PRO A 562 -35.95 -9.72 28.13
CA PRO A 562 -35.28 -10.10 26.89
C PRO A 562 -35.75 -11.47 26.40
N LEU A 563 -35.72 -11.67 25.07
CA LEU A 563 -36.07 -12.96 24.47
C LEU A 563 -35.10 -14.07 24.92
N ASN A 564 -35.58 -15.30 25.09
CA ASN A 564 -34.75 -16.48 25.37
C ASN A 564 -34.48 -17.27 24.07
N GLY A 565 -33.34 -17.95 23.97
CA GLY A 565 -32.94 -18.72 22.77
C GLY A 565 -31.99 -17.96 21.83
N ILE A 566 -31.87 -18.42 20.58
CA ILE A 566 -31.00 -17.80 19.56
C ILE A 566 -31.79 -16.66 18.93
N VAL A 567 -31.35 -15.42 19.15
CA VAL A 567 -32.02 -14.22 18.60
C VAL A 567 -31.52 -13.91 17.20
N GLY A 568 -32.31 -13.18 16.43
CA GLY A 568 -31.90 -12.77 15.09
C GLY A 568 -32.96 -11.97 14.36
N SER A 569 -32.60 -11.60 13.13
CA SER A 569 -33.46 -10.86 12.20
C SER A 569 -34.11 -11.81 11.21
N PHE A 570 -35.38 -11.58 10.90
CA PHE A 570 -36.10 -12.25 9.84
C PHE A 570 -36.30 -11.29 8.67
N ILE A 571 -36.00 -11.75 7.46
CA ILE A 571 -36.34 -11.08 6.21
C ILE A 571 -37.37 -11.93 5.50
N ILE A 572 -38.56 -11.38 5.28
CA ILE A 572 -39.65 -12.06 4.56
C ILE A 572 -39.69 -11.48 3.14
N ASP A 573 -39.63 -12.26 2.06
CA ASP A 573 -39.80 -11.75 0.68
C ASP A 573 -40.45 -12.81 -0.21
N ASN A 574 -41.62 -12.52 -0.80
CA ASN A 574 -42.30 -13.31 -1.84
C ASN A 574 -42.16 -14.84 -1.66
N ASN A 575 -42.68 -15.38 -0.55
CA ASN A 575 -42.64 -16.79 -0.12
C ASN A 575 -41.28 -17.34 0.36
N LYS A 576 -40.28 -16.49 0.59
CA LYS A 576 -39.02 -16.85 1.24
C LYS A 576 -38.89 -16.15 2.58
N ILE A 577 -38.50 -16.88 3.62
CA ILE A 577 -38.17 -16.32 4.92
C ILE A 577 -36.72 -16.66 5.23
N LEU A 578 -35.91 -15.63 5.43
CA LEU A 578 -34.53 -15.79 5.85
C LEU A 578 -34.43 -15.45 7.34
N PHE A 579 -33.88 -16.36 8.13
CA PHE A 579 -33.43 -16.07 9.48
C PHE A 579 -31.93 -15.81 9.46
N ILE A 580 -31.55 -14.70 10.08
CA ILE A 580 -30.16 -14.25 10.22
C ILE A 580 -29.90 -14.18 11.71
N GLU A 581 -29.16 -15.16 12.21
CA GLU A 581 -28.72 -15.18 13.60
C GLU A 581 -28.01 -13.86 13.95
N GLY A 582 -28.40 -13.25 15.07
CA GLY A 582 -27.92 -11.96 15.52
C GLY A 582 -27.24 -12.04 16.88
N GLU A 583 -26.36 -11.08 17.14
CA GLU A 583 -25.72 -10.92 18.45
C GLU A 583 -26.63 -10.19 19.42
N ARG A 584 -26.53 -10.56 20.71
CA ARG A 584 -27.19 -9.84 21.80
C ARG A 584 -26.38 -8.62 22.18
N ILE A 585 -27.06 -7.49 22.30
CA ILE A 585 -26.46 -6.21 22.67
C ILE A 585 -27.16 -5.68 23.91
N GLU A 586 -26.37 -5.13 24.83
CA GLU A 586 -26.90 -4.47 26.02
C GLU A 586 -27.62 -3.16 25.65
N ARG A 587 -28.85 -3.00 26.15
CA ARG A 587 -29.75 -1.87 25.93
C ARG A 587 -30.38 -1.46 27.26
N THR A 588 -29.60 -0.76 28.07
CA THR A 588 -30.05 -0.25 29.37
C THR A 588 -31.21 0.72 29.23
N ASN A 589 -31.24 1.54 28.17
CA ASN A 589 -32.35 2.43 27.87
C ASN A 589 -33.70 1.70 27.75
N VAL A 590 -33.74 0.57 27.02
CA VAL A 590 -34.97 -0.22 26.83
C VAL A 590 -35.45 -0.83 28.16
N ARG A 591 -34.52 -1.32 28.99
CA ARG A 591 -34.84 -1.82 30.33
C ARG A 591 -35.46 -0.73 31.20
N ASP A 592 -34.87 0.46 31.14
CA ASP A 592 -35.26 1.59 31.97
C ASP A 592 -36.63 2.14 31.50
N ASP A 593 -36.92 2.12 30.19
CA ASP A 593 -38.24 2.45 29.62
C ASP A 593 -39.33 1.47 30.09
N PHE A 594 -39.01 0.18 30.25
CA PHE A 594 -39.91 -0.80 30.87
C PHE A 594 -40.01 -0.71 32.39
N LYS A 595 -39.31 0.24 33.02
CA LYS A 595 -39.28 0.46 34.47
C LYS A 595 -38.87 -0.79 35.26
N LEU A 596 -37.95 -1.59 34.69
CA LEU A 596 -37.47 -2.82 35.32
C LEU A 596 -36.29 -2.55 36.28
N PRO A 597 -36.13 -3.35 37.35
CA PRO A 597 -35.03 -3.21 38.31
C PRO A 597 -33.63 -3.30 37.67
N LYS A 598 -32.66 -2.52 38.19
CA LYS A 598 -31.27 -2.49 37.69
C LYS A 598 -30.53 -3.83 37.75
N ASN A 599 -30.96 -4.76 38.60
CA ASN A 599 -30.39 -6.10 38.71
C ASN A 599 -30.89 -7.07 37.61
N GLN A 600 -31.82 -6.64 36.75
CA GLN A 600 -32.26 -7.46 35.61
C GLN A 600 -31.36 -7.25 34.39
N ASN A 601 -31.21 -8.33 33.62
CA ASN A 601 -30.44 -8.38 32.38
C ASN A 601 -30.96 -7.34 31.37
N ALA A 602 -30.04 -6.59 30.75
CA ALA A 602 -30.33 -5.55 29.77
C ALA A 602 -30.06 -5.98 28.31
N ASN A 603 -29.89 -7.27 28.03
CA ASN A 603 -29.59 -7.80 26.68
C ASN A 603 -30.81 -7.84 25.74
N TYR A 604 -31.50 -6.70 25.59
CA TYR A 604 -32.65 -6.54 24.67
C TYR A 604 -32.23 -6.33 23.22
N GLY A 605 -31.03 -5.81 22.99
CA GLY A 605 -30.55 -5.45 21.66
C GLY A 605 -30.26 -6.68 20.81
N ILE A 606 -30.57 -6.59 19.52
CA ILE A 606 -30.28 -7.61 18.52
C ILE A 606 -29.58 -6.92 17.35
N GLU A 607 -28.42 -7.46 16.95
CA GLU A 607 -27.67 -7.01 15.78
C GLU A 607 -27.43 -8.16 14.82
N SER A 608 -27.95 -8.03 13.60
CA SER A 608 -27.70 -8.98 12.51
C SER A 608 -26.94 -8.30 11.39
N ILE A 609 -25.97 -9.01 10.82
CA ILE A 609 -25.10 -8.54 9.75
C ILE A 609 -25.29 -9.46 8.53
N LEU A 610 -25.53 -8.87 7.35
CA LEU A 610 -25.71 -9.63 6.12
C LEU A 610 -25.07 -8.96 4.90
N GLU A 611 -24.66 -9.76 3.92
CA GLU A 611 -24.19 -9.24 2.64
C GLU A 611 -25.34 -8.66 1.80
N LYS A 612 -25.05 -7.59 1.05
CA LYS A 612 -25.97 -6.88 0.15
C LYS A 612 -26.62 -7.78 -0.89
N LYS A 613 -25.98 -8.90 -1.27
CA LYS A 613 -26.54 -9.87 -2.23
C LYS A 613 -27.86 -10.50 -1.75
N TYR A 614 -28.11 -10.53 -0.44
CA TYR A 614 -29.34 -11.06 0.15
C TYR A 614 -30.47 -10.02 0.20
N ILE A 615 -30.20 -8.76 -0.14
CA ILE A 615 -31.20 -7.67 -0.19
C ILE A 615 -31.36 -7.23 -1.65
N LYS A 616 -32.54 -7.46 -2.23
CA LYS A 616 -32.83 -7.03 -3.61
C LYS A 616 -32.80 -5.50 -3.70
N LYS A 617 -32.24 -5.01 -4.83
CA LYS A 617 -31.86 -3.60 -5.10
C LYS A 617 -33.03 -2.60 -5.18
N HIS A 618 -34.28 -3.03 -4.99
CA HIS A 618 -35.47 -2.19 -4.98
C HIS A 618 -36.36 -2.56 -3.80
N ILE A 619 -36.28 -1.79 -2.71
CA ILE A 619 -37.27 -1.81 -1.65
C ILE A 619 -37.65 -0.35 -1.39
N ASN A 620 -38.59 0.15 -2.19
CA ASN A 620 -39.38 1.31 -1.83
C ASN A 620 -40.59 0.82 -1.04
N GLY A 621 -40.78 1.37 0.16
CA GLY A 621 -42.08 1.48 0.84
C GLY A 621 -42.84 0.18 1.10
N THR A 622 -42.44 -0.55 2.14
CA THR A 622 -43.26 -1.30 3.14
C THR A 622 -42.38 -2.42 3.71
N GLU A 623 -42.12 -2.36 5.00
CA GLU A 623 -41.04 -3.07 5.68
C GLU A 623 -41.25 -4.60 5.74
N LYS A 624 -40.18 -5.39 5.47
CA LYS A 624 -40.19 -6.86 5.63
C LYS A 624 -39.10 -7.41 6.56
N TYR A 625 -38.63 -6.60 7.51
CA TYR A 625 -37.68 -6.99 8.56
C TYR A 625 -38.40 -7.19 9.89
N TYR A 626 -38.07 -8.23 10.63
CA TYR A 626 -38.60 -8.49 11.97
C TYR A 626 -37.49 -8.99 12.88
N PHE A 627 -37.62 -8.82 14.20
CA PHE A 627 -36.80 -9.56 15.15
C PHE A 627 -37.58 -10.72 15.74
N GLY A 628 -36.84 -11.70 16.22
CA GLY A 628 -37.42 -12.82 16.94
C GLY A 628 -36.33 -13.76 17.43
N TYR A 629 -36.72 -15.01 17.62
CA TYR A 629 -35.83 -16.01 18.18
C TYR A 629 -36.18 -17.41 17.73
N LYS A 630 -35.18 -18.28 17.77
CA LYS A 630 -35.34 -19.73 17.65
C LYS A 630 -35.37 -20.32 19.06
N ASN A 631 -36.46 -21.01 19.39
CA ASN A 631 -36.61 -21.66 20.69
C ASN A 631 -35.85 -23.01 20.75
N GLU A 632 -35.81 -23.62 21.94
CA GLU A 632 -35.13 -24.90 22.17
C GLU A 632 -35.75 -26.08 21.38
N LEU A 633 -37.01 -25.95 20.95
CA LEU A 633 -37.72 -26.92 20.11
C LEU A 633 -37.47 -26.71 18.61
N ASN A 634 -36.51 -25.86 18.24
CA ASN A 634 -36.18 -25.50 16.86
C ASN A 634 -37.30 -24.79 16.07
N ASN A 635 -38.28 -24.19 16.74
CA ASN A 635 -39.31 -23.37 16.10
C ASN A 635 -38.85 -21.91 16.02
N TYR A 636 -39.08 -21.28 14.88
CA TYR A 636 -38.75 -19.87 14.66
C TYR A 636 -39.94 -18.99 15.00
N ILE A 637 -39.75 -18.09 15.96
CA ILE A 637 -40.81 -17.24 16.49
C ILE A 637 -40.50 -15.80 16.08
N ILE A 638 -41.39 -15.21 15.30
CA ILE A 638 -41.30 -13.84 14.82
C ILE A 638 -42.12 -12.95 15.75
N CYS A 639 -41.49 -11.92 16.32
CA CYS A 639 -42.16 -10.99 17.21
C CYS A 639 -42.95 -9.94 16.44
N ASN A 640 -44.07 -9.51 17.00
CA ASN A 640 -44.86 -8.43 16.42
C ASN A 640 -44.06 -7.13 16.44
N LYS A 641 -44.27 -6.26 15.45
CA LYS A 641 -43.66 -4.92 15.47
C LYS A 641 -44.41 -4.02 16.43
N LEU A 642 -43.66 -3.22 17.19
CA LEU A 642 -44.17 -2.05 17.88
C LEU A 642 -44.38 -0.88 16.93
#